data_AF-A0A3E1D5I5-F1
#
_entry.id   AF-A0A3E1D5I5-F1
#
_cell.length_a   1.000
_cell.length_b   1.000
_cell.length_c   1.000
_cell.angle_alpha   90.00
_cell.angle_beta   90.00
_cell.angle_gamma   90.00
#
_symmetry.space_group_name_H-M   'P 1'
#
loop_
_entity.id
_entity.type
_entity.pdbx_description
1 polymer ?
#
loop_
_entity_poly.entity_id
_entity_poly.type
_entity_poly.pdbx_seq_one_letter_code
_entity_poly.pdbx_strand_id
1 'polypeptide(L)'
;MFSSPAQRANRRKFLVFSGTFLTLAAIGLFYSYSRPAIYLASTRVQINPGAVQVEAAVSTGGTQGANAPRSLLNELQVLTSRPLVKAVLEKMSGAQRDIASQLGADSVAALQAGLQAKVAEGTNVVEVSSRGPDAALAAMLVNELVVAYTGQLNDAYAKTSNSSLTQISDEVAQLTQKVQTQRRQMEDFRLRHNIVSFEREENEALGRIKGQTEALNKAQEKLAIAEGKLRAMTESTAAGRPLAAPVRPNATLDNLEQRASQAREELSEMGRGFTPAYLAMDPRARAVRNRLIELERQIVNQRQSNGQVAQSDQSSALADARDEVNAARDTVARMTQQTAGNRGALQQFATHFNDFRILRDELAPLESLLRDATQRKARQEAGEAARRPSVRVVEPAFIPREPWQPQYTRDAAIVLGGAFLLALLAMWVVELFNRIDTPPTWVVSQPSPYPNNPNYGLGYEPGQDNVAALAHRRPLAVEYDGRAPMLPPINYPRELLQEELASILTNASPTVLLFVHLLLRGVSPEEAIALRGSDVNTATQTLHIANSQEGDDTRTTARDIPLDSTLHKMIVNTFKVTPAGDAQPLLGDTNAKPAALNDLTTELIYAAHDASVDQPAEVTPEALRHTYAAFLARQGIRMADLARAVGQMSTAQATIYSAMAPAGKRLGLEQVERLMPAVRPAT
;
A
#
# COMPACT_ATOMS: atom_id res chain seq x y z
N MET A 1 -38.21 19.09 -89.73
CA MET A 1 -37.43 18.98 -88.47
C MET A 1 -37.78 17.63 -87.83
N PHE A 2 -37.19 16.54 -88.32
CA PHE A 2 -37.49 15.17 -87.86
C PHE A 2 -36.29 14.63 -87.09
N SER A 3 -36.43 14.48 -85.77
CA SER A 3 -35.42 13.86 -84.91
C SER A 3 -35.25 12.38 -85.26
N SER A 4 -33.99 11.95 -85.37
CA SER A 4 -33.63 10.58 -85.74
C SER A 4 -34.13 9.56 -84.71
N PRO A 5 -34.38 8.29 -85.09
CA PRO A 5 -34.83 7.26 -84.16
C PRO A 5 -33.89 7.10 -82.94
N ALA A 6 -32.58 7.29 -83.13
CA ALA A 6 -31.59 7.30 -82.06
C ALA A 6 -31.79 8.45 -81.06
N GLN A 7 -32.15 9.65 -81.52
CA GLN A 7 -32.44 10.80 -80.64
C GLN A 7 -33.69 10.57 -79.79
N ARG A 8 -34.72 9.91 -80.35
CA ARG A 8 -35.94 9.57 -79.60
C ARG A 8 -35.68 8.52 -78.52
N ALA A 9 -34.87 7.52 -78.82
CA ALA A 9 -34.45 6.50 -77.85
C ALA A 9 -33.64 7.11 -76.69
N ASN A 10 -32.65 7.96 -76.98
CA ASN A 10 -31.85 8.62 -75.95
C ASN A 10 -32.68 9.58 -75.09
N ARG A 11 -33.65 10.29 -75.67
CA ARG A 11 -34.58 11.15 -74.91
C ARG A 11 -35.46 10.34 -73.98
N ARG A 12 -35.96 9.18 -74.40
CA ARG A 12 -36.76 8.28 -73.56
C ARG A 12 -35.93 7.70 -72.41
N LYS A 13 -34.70 7.24 -72.67
CA LYS A 13 -33.75 6.77 -71.65
C LYS A 13 -33.51 7.83 -70.58
N PHE A 14 -33.23 9.06 -71.01
CA PHE A 14 -33.01 10.19 -70.11
C PHE A 14 -34.27 10.54 -69.30
N LEU A 15 -35.45 10.53 -69.91
CA LEU A 15 -36.71 10.82 -69.20
C LEU A 15 -37.06 9.76 -68.15
N VAL A 16 -36.86 8.47 -68.46
CA VAL A 16 -37.11 7.37 -67.51
C VAL A 16 -36.12 7.43 -66.35
N PHE A 17 -34.83 7.59 -66.65
CA PHE A 17 -33.80 7.74 -65.63
C PHE A 17 -34.06 8.97 -64.75
N SER A 18 -34.24 10.15 -65.35
CA SER A 18 -34.45 11.39 -64.59
C SER A 18 -35.76 11.36 -63.79
N GLY A 19 -36.84 10.79 -64.34
CA GLY A 19 -38.14 10.72 -63.66
C GLY A 19 -38.12 9.77 -62.46
N THR A 20 -37.47 8.61 -62.59
CA THR A 20 -37.32 7.65 -61.49
C THR A 20 -36.32 8.13 -60.44
N PHE A 21 -35.20 8.71 -60.85
CA PHE A 21 -34.22 9.29 -59.95
C PHE A 21 -34.81 10.43 -59.11
N LEU A 22 -35.48 11.40 -59.74
CA LEU A 22 -36.00 12.57 -59.02
C LEU A 22 -37.12 12.20 -58.04
N THR A 23 -38.00 11.26 -58.38
CA THR A 23 -39.09 10.84 -57.47
C THR A 23 -38.56 10.08 -56.27
N LEU A 24 -37.67 9.10 -56.47
CA LEU A 24 -37.05 8.35 -55.37
C LEU A 24 -36.15 9.23 -54.50
N ALA A 25 -35.36 10.12 -55.11
CA ALA A 25 -34.55 11.08 -54.37
C ALA A 25 -35.42 12.04 -53.54
N ALA A 26 -36.49 12.59 -54.11
CA ALA A 26 -37.39 13.50 -53.39
C ALA A 26 -38.07 12.81 -52.19
N ILE A 27 -38.61 11.61 -52.37
CA ILE A 27 -39.26 10.84 -51.30
C ILE A 27 -38.25 10.48 -50.21
N GLY A 28 -37.06 9.97 -50.59
CA GLY A 28 -36.04 9.56 -49.65
C GLY A 28 -35.44 10.73 -48.86
N LEU A 29 -35.20 11.87 -49.52
CA LEU A 29 -34.70 13.07 -48.84
C LEU A 29 -35.76 13.65 -47.92
N PHE A 30 -37.03 13.71 -48.35
CA PHE A 30 -38.13 14.14 -47.50
C PHE A 30 -38.21 13.28 -46.23
N TYR A 31 -38.15 11.95 -46.36
CA TYR A 31 -38.13 11.03 -45.23
C TYR A 31 -36.88 11.16 -44.35
N SER A 32 -35.73 11.49 -44.93
CA SER A 32 -34.49 11.71 -44.17
C SER A 32 -34.54 12.98 -43.34
N TYR A 33 -35.06 14.08 -43.89
CA TYR A 33 -35.15 15.38 -43.22
C TYR A 33 -36.37 15.53 -42.31
N SER A 34 -37.42 14.71 -42.48
CA SER A 34 -38.59 14.72 -41.58
C SER A 34 -38.38 14.01 -40.25
N ARG A 35 -37.27 13.28 -40.08
CA ARG A 35 -36.95 12.55 -38.85
C ARG A 35 -36.44 13.51 -37.76
N PRO A 36 -36.94 13.41 -36.51
CA PRO A 36 -36.53 14.29 -35.43
C PRO A 36 -35.05 14.07 -35.10
N ALA A 37 -34.33 15.17 -34.88
CA ALA A 37 -32.95 15.14 -34.44
C ALA A 37 -32.87 14.66 -32.98
N ILE A 38 -32.00 13.70 -32.71
CA ILE A 38 -31.63 13.26 -31.36
C ILE A 38 -30.19 13.70 -31.11
N TYR A 39 -30.00 14.41 -30.02
CA TYR A 39 -28.71 14.89 -29.55
C TYR A 39 -28.17 13.98 -28.45
N LEU A 40 -26.85 13.81 -28.42
CA LEU A 40 -26.13 13.04 -27.40
C LEU A 40 -25.18 13.98 -26.67
N ALA A 41 -25.32 14.06 -25.35
CA ALA A 41 -24.36 14.75 -24.48
C ALA A 41 -23.76 13.72 -23.50
N SER A 42 -22.44 13.74 -23.33
CA SER A 42 -21.75 12.86 -22.39
C SER A 42 -20.83 13.64 -21.45
N THR A 43 -20.69 13.14 -20.23
CA THR A 43 -19.74 13.60 -19.21
C THR A 43 -18.89 12.42 -18.79
N ARG A 44 -17.63 12.68 -18.44
CA ARG A 44 -16.73 11.66 -17.88
C ARG A 44 -16.37 12.04 -16.47
N VAL A 45 -16.59 11.11 -15.55
CA VAL A 45 -16.41 11.33 -14.12
C VAL A 45 -15.58 10.19 -13.56
N GLN A 46 -14.51 10.55 -12.86
CA GLN A 46 -13.73 9.60 -12.08
C GLN A 46 -14.36 9.47 -10.70
N ILE A 47 -14.82 8.27 -10.36
CA ILE A 47 -15.43 7.97 -9.07
C ILE A 47 -14.43 7.16 -8.27
N ASN A 48 -13.96 7.71 -7.16
CA ASN A 48 -13.14 6.96 -6.22
C ASN A 48 -14.05 6.50 -5.07
N PRO A 49 -14.51 5.23 -5.06
CA PRO A 49 -15.33 4.73 -3.97
C PRO A 49 -14.49 4.73 -2.69
N GLY A 50 -14.86 5.57 -1.73
CA GLY A 50 -14.21 5.61 -0.42
C GLY A 50 -14.20 4.22 0.24
N ALA A 51 -13.18 3.92 1.04
CA ALA A 51 -12.90 2.57 1.57
C ALA A 51 -14.03 1.89 2.38
N VAL A 52 -15.11 2.61 2.70
CA VAL A 52 -16.29 2.10 3.43
C VAL A 52 -16.97 0.93 2.69
N GLN A 53 -16.89 0.88 1.34
CA GLN A 53 -17.40 -0.27 0.58
C GLN A 53 -16.42 -1.46 0.54
N VAL A 54 -15.13 -1.22 0.77
CA VAL A 54 -14.11 -2.28 0.76
C VAL A 54 -14.20 -3.12 2.04
N GLU A 55 -14.42 -2.51 3.21
CA GLU A 55 -14.50 -3.24 4.49
C GLU A 55 -15.74 -4.14 4.60
N ALA A 56 -16.91 -3.74 4.06
CA ALA A 56 -18.10 -4.61 4.02
C ALA A 56 -17.91 -5.87 3.15
N ALA A 57 -17.04 -5.81 2.14
CA ALA A 57 -16.66 -6.98 1.33
C ALA A 57 -15.55 -7.83 1.98
N VAL A 58 -14.74 -7.24 2.86
CA VAL A 58 -13.61 -7.90 3.57
C VAL A 58 -14.08 -8.79 4.72
N SER A 59 -15.28 -8.57 5.27
CA SER A 59 -15.88 -9.46 6.29
C SER A 59 -16.18 -10.90 5.81
N THR A 60 -16.12 -11.15 4.51
CA THR A 60 -16.07 -12.50 3.92
C THR A 60 -14.68 -12.71 3.35
N GLY A 61 -13.86 -13.53 4.02
CA GLY A 61 -12.43 -13.72 3.74
C GLY A 61 -12.10 -14.16 2.31
N GLY A 62 -12.02 -13.20 1.40
CA GLY A 62 -11.62 -13.35 0.01
C GLY A 62 -10.57 -12.29 -0.34
N THR A 63 -9.52 -12.76 -1.01
CA THR A 63 -8.37 -12.01 -1.53
C THR A 63 -8.75 -10.64 -2.11
N GLN A 64 -8.06 -9.60 -1.61
CA GLN A 64 -8.14 -8.23 -2.11
C GLN A 64 -7.71 -8.21 -3.58
N GLY A 65 -8.65 -7.95 -4.50
CA GLY A 65 -8.35 -7.81 -5.93
C GLY A 65 -9.55 -7.98 -6.86
N ALA A 66 -10.57 -8.75 -6.49
CA ALA A 66 -11.64 -9.14 -7.43
C ALA A 66 -13.00 -8.42 -7.28
N ASN A 67 -13.18 -7.53 -6.30
CA ASN A 67 -14.50 -6.98 -5.93
C ASN A 67 -14.77 -5.51 -6.36
N ALA A 68 -13.77 -4.77 -6.87
CA ALA A 68 -13.96 -3.41 -7.39
C ALA A 68 -15.07 -3.29 -8.48
N PRO A 69 -15.21 -4.20 -9.47
CA PRO A 69 -16.20 -4.02 -10.53
C PRO A 69 -17.66 -4.09 -10.05
N ARG A 70 -17.97 -4.85 -8.98
CA ARG A 70 -19.34 -4.95 -8.45
C ARG A 70 -19.79 -3.68 -7.71
N SER A 71 -18.88 -3.02 -6.99
CA SER A 71 -19.17 -1.76 -6.29
C SER A 71 -19.52 -0.64 -7.28
N LEU A 72 -18.76 -0.54 -8.37
CA LEU A 72 -18.94 0.48 -9.38
C LEU A 72 -20.21 0.24 -10.21
N LEU A 73 -20.57 -1.02 -10.50
CA LEU A 73 -21.85 -1.37 -11.13
C LEU A 73 -23.07 -0.94 -10.29
N ASN A 74 -23.01 -1.09 -8.96
CA ASN A 74 -24.08 -0.60 -8.08
C ASN A 74 -24.16 0.95 -8.12
N GLU A 75 -23.02 1.63 -8.17
CA GLU A 75 -22.96 3.09 -8.28
C GLU A 75 -23.53 3.60 -9.62
N LEU A 76 -23.33 2.86 -10.72
CA LEU A 76 -23.98 3.17 -12.01
C LEU A 76 -25.50 3.10 -11.91
N GLN A 77 -26.03 2.08 -11.23
CA GLN A 77 -27.48 1.93 -11.05
C GLN A 77 -28.07 3.08 -10.22
N VAL A 78 -27.31 3.57 -9.21
CA VAL A 78 -27.68 4.74 -8.41
C VAL A 78 -27.63 6.03 -9.25
N LEU A 79 -26.59 6.20 -10.08
CA LEU A 79 -26.44 7.35 -10.98
C LEU A 79 -27.64 7.50 -11.94
N THR A 80 -28.12 6.39 -12.49
CA THR A 80 -29.29 6.38 -13.40
C THR A 80 -30.63 6.19 -12.68
N SER A 81 -30.66 6.34 -11.36
CA SER A 81 -31.85 6.03 -10.56
C SER A 81 -32.92 7.13 -10.65
N ARG A 82 -34.19 6.71 -10.65
CA ARG A 82 -35.36 7.61 -10.69
C ARG A 82 -35.35 8.72 -9.61
N PRO A 83 -34.96 8.48 -8.35
CA PRO A 83 -34.92 9.51 -7.32
C PRO A 83 -33.94 10.65 -7.66
N LEU A 84 -32.80 10.31 -8.28
CA LEU A 84 -31.76 11.27 -8.63
C LEU A 84 -32.20 12.14 -9.81
N VAL A 85 -32.81 11.52 -10.84
CA VAL A 85 -33.42 12.22 -11.97
C VAL A 85 -34.54 13.16 -11.51
N LYS A 86 -35.39 12.69 -10.57
CA LYS A 86 -36.45 13.52 -9.98
C LYS A 86 -35.88 14.72 -9.21
N ALA A 87 -34.85 14.50 -8.40
CA ALA A 87 -34.20 15.57 -7.64
C ALA A 87 -33.56 16.63 -8.55
N VAL A 88 -32.98 16.22 -9.68
CA VAL A 88 -32.47 17.15 -10.71
C VAL A 88 -33.61 17.94 -11.34
N LEU A 89 -34.71 17.29 -11.73
CA LEU A 89 -35.88 17.97 -12.32
C LEU A 89 -36.51 19.01 -11.37
N GLU A 90 -36.53 18.72 -10.06
CA GLU A 90 -36.98 19.64 -9.01
C GLU A 90 -36.02 20.84 -8.79
N LYS A 91 -34.76 20.74 -9.21
CA LYS A 91 -33.78 21.83 -9.19
C LYS A 91 -33.68 22.62 -10.51
N MET A 92 -34.17 22.06 -11.61
CA MET A 92 -34.15 22.73 -12.93
C MET A 92 -35.02 23.99 -12.98
N SER A 93 -34.58 24.97 -13.78
CA SER A 93 -35.30 26.23 -14.00
C SER A 93 -36.54 26.05 -14.88
N GLY A 94 -37.49 26.99 -14.80
CA GLY A 94 -38.80 26.90 -15.46
C GLY A 94 -38.74 26.54 -16.95
N ALA A 95 -37.85 27.18 -17.72
CA ALA A 95 -37.72 26.92 -19.16
C ALA A 95 -37.31 25.47 -19.49
N GLN A 96 -36.36 24.89 -18.75
CA GLN A 96 -35.98 23.48 -18.96
C GLN A 96 -37.02 22.51 -18.40
N ARG A 97 -37.73 22.90 -17.33
CA ARG A 97 -38.79 22.08 -16.74
C ARG A 97 -40.02 22.02 -17.67
N ASP A 98 -40.32 23.10 -18.37
CA ASP A 98 -41.37 23.14 -19.39
C ASP A 98 -41.02 22.23 -20.57
N ILE A 99 -39.78 22.28 -21.06
CA ILE A 99 -39.29 21.37 -22.11
C ILE A 99 -39.34 19.91 -21.63
N ALA A 100 -38.93 19.63 -20.39
CA ALA A 100 -39.00 18.29 -19.80
C ALA A 100 -40.44 17.76 -19.69
N SER A 101 -41.41 18.64 -19.40
CA SER A 101 -42.83 18.28 -19.29
C SER A 101 -43.48 17.92 -20.64
N GLN A 102 -42.89 18.35 -21.75
CA GLN A 102 -43.35 18.04 -23.11
C GLN A 102 -42.90 16.65 -23.60
N LEU A 103 -42.00 15.97 -22.87
CA LEU A 103 -41.54 14.62 -23.23
C LEU A 103 -42.56 13.51 -22.92
N GLY A 104 -43.63 13.79 -22.18
CA GLY A 104 -44.73 12.85 -21.91
C GLY A 104 -45.34 12.97 -20.51
N ALA A 105 -46.30 12.10 -20.20
CA ALA A 105 -47.02 12.11 -18.91
C ALA A 105 -46.13 11.79 -17.69
N ASP A 106 -45.04 11.02 -17.89
CA ASP A 106 -43.99 10.82 -16.88
C ASP A 106 -42.65 11.33 -17.45
N SER A 107 -42.37 12.61 -17.22
CA SER A 107 -41.13 13.27 -17.65
C SER A 107 -39.89 12.64 -17.02
N VAL A 108 -39.99 12.12 -15.79
CA VAL A 108 -38.86 11.47 -15.10
C VAL A 108 -38.50 10.16 -15.80
N ALA A 109 -39.50 9.35 -16.16
CA ALA A 109 -39.27 8.10 -16.90
C ALA A 109 -38.70 8.36 -18.30
N ALA A 110 -39.17 9.39 -19.00
CA ALA A 110 -38.65 9.77 -20.32
C ALA A 110 -37.17 10.19 -20.26
N LEU A 111 -36.81 11.02 -19.26
CA LEU A 111 -35.42 11.42 -19.03
C LEU A 111 -34.54 10.22 -18.63
N GLN A 112 -35.05 9.32 -17.78
CA GLN A 112 -34.34 8.13 -17.35
C GLN A 112 -34.06 7.17 -18.52
N ALA A 113 -35.03 6.98 -19.43
CA ALA A 113 -34.85 6.16 -20.64
C ALA A 113 -33.81 6.74 -21.62
N GLY A 114 -33.57 8.05 -21.52
CA GLY A 114 -32.53 8.77 -22.24
C GLY A 114 -31.14 8.68 -21.61
N LEU A 115 -31.00 8.17 -20.38
CA LEU A 115 -29.71 8.08 -19.70
C LEU A 115 -29.04 6.73 -19.95
N GLN A 116 -27.73 6.78 -20.18
CA GLN A 116 -26.89 5.59 -20.26
C GLN A 116 -25.57 5.85 -19.54
N ALA A 117 -25.16 4.95 -18.66
CA ALA A 117 -23.87 5.00 -17.98
C ALA A 117 -23.01 3.81 -18.40
N LYS A 118 -21.74 4.05 -18.73
CA LYS A 118 -20.76 3.03 -19.12
C LYS A 118 -19.47 3.23 -18.34
N VAL A 119 -18.85 2.13 -17.95
CA VAL A 119 -17.53 2.14 -17.29
C VAL A 119 -16.47 1.98 -18.36
N ALA A 120 -15.40 2.77 -18.29
CA ALA A 120 -14.21 2.49 -19.07
C ALA A 120 -13.44 1.33 -18.41
N GLU A 121 -13.31 0.21 -19.13
CA GLU A 121 -12.74 -1.04 -18.62
C GLU A 121 -11.37 -0.83 -17.96
N GLY A 122 -11.16 -1.49 -16.81
CA GLY A 122 -9.93 -1.34 -16.02
C GLY A 122 -9.73 0.01 -15.35
N THR A 123 -10.70 0.94 -15.43
CA THR A 123 -10.59 2.28 -14.83
C THR A 123 -11.77 2.62 -13.93
N ASN A 124 -11.55 3.60 -13.04
CA ASN A 124 -12.58 4.18 -12.18
C ASN A 124 -13.33 5.35 -12.87
N VAL A 125 -13.34 5.37 -14.20
CA VAL A 125 -13.98 6.43 -15.00
C VAL A 125 -15.31 5.93 -15.52
N VAL A 126 -16.36 6.69 -15.22
CA VAL A 126 -17.72 6.47 -15.68
C VAL A 126 -18.07 7.54 -16.71
N GLU A 127 -18.45 7.09 -17.90
CA GLU A 127 -19.09 7.93 -18.91
C GLU A 127 -20.60 7.89 -18.69
N VAL A 128 -21.19 9.04 -18.33
CA VAL A 128 -22.64 9.20 -18.25
C VAL A 128 -23.08 10.01 -19.45
N SER A 129 -24.07 9.49 -20.18
CA SER A 129 -24.59 10.10 -21.40
C SER A 129 -26.10 10.26 -21.32
N SER A 130 -26.61 11.33 -21.94
CA SER A 130 -28.04 11.57 -22.12
C SER A 130 -28.34 11.76 -23.61
N ARG A 131 -29.36 11.06 -24.08
CA ARG A 131 -29.96 11.24 -25.41
C ARG A 131 -31.31 11.92 -25.29
N GLY A 132 -31.55 12.93 -26.12
CA GLY A 132 -32.81 13.67 -26.13
C GLY A 132 -33.01 14.53 -27.37
N PRO A 133 -34.24 15.01 -27.62
CA PRO A 133 -34.56 15.89 -28.75
C PRO A 133 -34.01 17.31 -28.58
N ASP A 134 -33.73 17.73 -27.35
CA ASP A 134 -33.12 19.02 -27.04
C ASP A 134 -31.67 18.86 -26.55
N ALA A 135 -30.75 19.53 -27.25
CA ALA A 135 -29.32 19.52 -26.96
C ALA A 135 -28.99 20.18 -25.62
N ALA A 136 -29.68 21.27 -25.27
CA ALA A 136 -29.42 22.02 -24.04
C ALA A 136 -29.87 21.24 -22.80
N LEU A 137 -31.06 20.63 -22.87
CA LEU A 137 -31.57 19.77 -21.81
C LEU A 137 -30.67 18.55 -21.59
N ALA A 138 -30.20 17.89 -22.65
CA ALA A 138 -29.35 16.69 -22.54
C ALA A 138 -28.03 16.99 -21.81
N ALA A 139 -27.34 18.08 -22.17
CA ALA A 139 -26.07 18.46 -21.53
C ALA A 139 -26.27 18.91 -20.07
N MET A 140 -27.32 19.69 -19.79
CA MET A 140 -27.63 20.14 -18.44
C MET A 140 -27.99 18.97 -17.53
N LEU A 141 -28.84 18.05 -18.00
CA LEU A 141 -29.30 16.91 -17.21
C LEU A 141 -28.11 16.11 -16.67
N VAL A 142 -27.15 15.78 -17.54
CA VAL A 142 -25.98 14.98 -17.18
C VAL A 142 -25.07 15.73 -16.20
N ASN A 143 -24.80 17.02 -16.42
CA ASN A 143 -23.97 17.82 -15.51
C ASN A 143 -24.61 17.95 -14.12
N GLU A 144 -25.91 18.25 -14.05
CA GLU A 144 -26.64 18.37 -12.78
C GLU A 144 -26.80 17.02 -12.08
N LEU A 145 -26.93 15.92 -12.82
CA LEU A 145 -26.95 14.56 -12.27
C LEU A 145 -25.66 14.25 -11.51
N VAL A 146 -24.49 14.63 -12.06
CA VAL A 146 -23.19 14.44 -11.39
C VAL A 146 -23.10 15.26 -10.10
N VAL A 147 -23.59 16.50 -10.11
CA VAL A 147 -23.63 17.36 -8.92
C VAL A 147 -24.55 16.77 -7.85
N ALA A 148 -25.76 16.36 -8.24
CA ALA A 148 -26.74 15.74 -7.33
C ALA A 148 -26.20 14.44 -6.72
N TYR A 149 -25.56 13.59 -7.53
CA TYR A 149 -24.92 12.36 -7.06
C TYR A 149 -23.78 12.63 -6.09
N THR A 150 -22.91 13.59 -6.40
CA THR A 150 -21.81 13.98 -5.52
C THR A 150 -22.34 14.48 -4.17
N GLY A 151 -23.43 15.24 -4.17
CA GLY A 151 -24.12 15.67 -2.94
C GLY A 151 -24.65 14.49 -2.13
N GLN A 152 -25.41 13.59 -2.77
CA GLN A 152 -25.97 12.41 -2.10
C GLN A 152 -24.88 11.49 -1.53
N LEU A 153 -23.77 11.32 -2.24
CA LEU A 153 -22.63 10.51 -1.80
C LEU A 153 -21.95 11.12 -0.58
N ASN A 154 -21.76 12.44 -0.56
CA ASN A 154 -21.22 13.17 0.59
C ASN A 154 -22.17 13.09 1.80
N ASP A 155 -23.48 13.23 1.60
CA ASP A 155 -24.48 13.16 2.67
C ASP A 155 -24.57 11.76 3.27
N ALA A 156 -24.56 10.73 2.43
CA ALA A 156 -24.54 9.33 2.87
C ALA A 156 -23.26 9.04 3.67
N TYR A 157 -22.10 9.50 3.17
CA TYR A 157 -20.83 9.38 3.87
C TYR A 157 -20.83 10.11 5.21
N ALA A 158 -21.31 11.36 5.24
CA ALA A 158 -21.37 12.16 6.47
C ALA A 158 -22.25 11.49 7.53
N LYS A 159 -23.41 10.93 7.15
CA LYS A 159 -24.29 10.22 8.10
C LYS A 159 -23.62 9.00 8.72
N THR A 160 -22.95 8.17 7.92
CA THR A 160 -22.28 6.96 8.42
C THR A 160 -21.02 7.31 9.21
N SER A 161 -20.15 8.16 8.67
CA SER A 161 -18.87 8.52 9.30
C SER A 161 -19.06 9.26 10.62
N ASN A 162 -19.95 10.26 10.65
CA ASN A 162 -20.21 11.02 11.87
C ASN A 162 -20.72 10.11 12.99
N SER A 163 -21.53 9.09 12.68
CA SER A 163 -22.08 8.19 13.70
C SER A 163 -20.99 7.45 14.48
N SER A 164 -19.98 6.91 13.79
CA SER A 164 -18.88 6.18 14.44
C SER A 164 -17.93 7.12 15.18
N LEU A 165 -17.62 8.29 14.61
CA LEU A 165 -16.80 9.29 15.29
C LEU A 165 -17.49 9.87 16.53
N THR A 166 -18.82 10.05 16.49
CA THR A 166 -19.59 10.46 17.66
C THR A 166 -19.57 9.41 18.76
N GLN A 167 -19.72 8.12 18.42
CA GLN A 167 -19.67 7.03 19.41
C GLN A 167 -18.31 6.96 20.11
N ILE A 168 -17.21 7.05 19.35
CA ILE A 168 -15.85 7.04 19.94
C ILE A 168 -15.60 8.32 20.76
N SER A 169 -16.08 9.47 20.28
CA SER A 169 -15.95 10.72 21.02
C SER A 169 -16.71 10.68 22.35
N ASP A 170 -17.91 10.08 22.37
CA ASP A 170 -18.70 9.87 23.57
C ASP A 170 -18.00 8.89 24.53
N GLU A 171 -17.42 7.80 24.03
CA GLU A 171 -16.61 6.85 24.83
C GLU A 171 -15.42 7.56 25.48
N VAL A 172 -14.68 8.37 24.72
CA VAL A 172 -13.55 9.17 25.23
C VAL A 172 -14.00 10.17 26.29
N ALA A 173 -15.13 10.85 26.08
CA ALA A 173 -15.68 11.81 27.04
C ALA A 173 -16.06 11.10 28.37
N GLN A 174 -16.74 9.96 28.29
CA GLN A 174 -17.11 9.16 29.45
C GLN A 174 -15.88 8.63 30.21
N LEU A 175 -14.88 8.09 29.50
CA LEU A 175 -13.64 7.63 30.11
C LEU A 175 -12.86 8.78 30.75
N THR A 176 -12.82 9.95 30.10
CA THR A 176 -12.18 11.16 30.66
C THR A 176 -12.84 11.57 31.97
N GLN A 177 -14.18 11.58 32.02
CA GLN A 177 -14.92 11.89 33.23
C GLN A 177 -14.65 10.86 34.35
N LYS A 178 -14.62 9.57 34.02
CA LYS A 178 -14.30 8.50 34.98
C LYS A 178 -12.88 8.64 35.54
N VAL A 179 -11.88 8.85 34.68
CA VAL A 179 -10.48 9.08 35.09
C VAL A 179 -10.36 10.32 35.97
N GLN A 180 -11.00 11.44 35.60
CA GLN A 180 -10.97 12.65 36.42
C GLN A 180 -11.62 12.45 37.79
N THR A 181 -12.74 11.72 37.85
CA THR A 181 -13.43 11.42 39.10
C THR A 181 -12.57 10.52 39.99
N GLN A 182 -11.98 9.46 39.44
CA GLN A 182 -11.09 8.55 40.18
C GLN A 182 -9.82 9.27 40.66
N ARG A 183 -9.21 10.13 39.82
CA ARG A 183 -8.06 10.95 40.21
C ARG A 183 -8.38 11.89 41.37
N ARG A 184 -9.55 12.55 41.34
CA ARG A 184 -10.02 13.39 42.46
C ARG A 184 -10.23 12.58 43.72
N GLN A 185 -10.91 11.42 43.63
CA GLN A 185 -11.13 10.56 44.79
C GLN A 185 -9.81 10.07 45.41
N MET A 186 -8.84 9.67 44.58
CA MET A 186 -7.51 9.27 45.01
C MET A 186 -6.76 10.42 45.69
N GLU A 187 -6.82 11.63 45.12
CA GLU A 187 -6.16 12.81 45.67
C GLU A 187 -6.81 13.26 47.00
N ASP A 188 -8.14 13.27 47.07
CA ASP A 188 -8.89 13.55 48.29
C ASP A 188 -8.61 12.50 49.37
N PHE A 189 -8.41 11.24 48.99
CA PHE A 189 -8.03 10.17 49.92
C PHE A 189 -6.59 10.38 50.43
N ARG A 190 -5.67 10.73 49.53
CA ARG A 190 -4.27 11.05 49.87
C ARG A 190 -4.18 12.18 50.89
N LEU A 191 -4.90 13.28 50.65
CA LEU A 191 -4.94 14.45 51.53
C LEU A 191 -5.60 14.14 52.88
N ARG A 192 -6.74 13.42 52.89
CA ARG A 192 -7.44 13.06 54.14
C ARG A 192 -6.62 12.15 55.07
N HIS A 193 -5.81 11.26 54.50
CA HIS A 193 -5.03 10.28 55.26
C HIS A 193 -3.54 10.60 55.36
N ASN A 194 -3.11 11.81 54.95
CA ASN A 194 -1.72 12.27 54.97
C ASN A 194 -0.72 11.27 54.36
N ILE A 195 -1.08 10.68 53.21
CA ILE A 195 -0.18 9.77 52.49
C ILE A 195 0.77 10.63 51.65
N VAL A 196 1.98 10.85 52.16
CA VAL A 196 2.95 11.78 51.55
C VAL A 196 3.69 11.14 50.38
N SER A 197 4.07 9.86 50.51
CA SER A 197 4.75 9.10 49.45
C SER A 197 3.99 7.83 49.05
N PHE A 198 4.13 7.48 47.78
CA PHE A 198 3.64 6.24 47.17
C PHE A 198 4.35 5.00 47.70
N GLU A 199 5.54 5.18 48.27
CA GLU A 199 6.37 4.11 48.81
C GLU A 199 6.26 4.09 50.33
N ARG A 200 6.18 2.87 50.90
CA ARG A 200 5.91 2.70 52.33
C ARG A 200 7.06 3.22 53.19
N GLU A 201 8.30 3.15 52.69
CA GLU A 201 9.53 3.46 53.44
C GLU A 201 9.85 4.96 53.58
N GLU A 202 9.33 5.80 52.68
CA GLU A 202 9.56 7.24 52.70
C GLU A 202 8.58 8.00 53.62
N ASN A 203 7.56 7.32 54.15
CA ASN A 203 6.57 7.97 55.00
C ASN A 203 7.15 8.23 56.40
N GLU A 204 7.13 9.51 56.81
CA GLU A 204 7.67 9.99 58.08
C GLU A 204 7.14 9.22 59.30
N ALA A 205 5.87 8.79 59.26
CA ALA A 205 5.25 7.97 60.29
C ALA A 205 5.94 6.60 60.47
N LEU A 206 6.33 5.95 59.37
CA LEU A 206 7.07 4.68 59.43
C LEU A 206 8.51 4.91 59.90
N GLY A 207 9.16 5.97 59.42
CA GLY A 207 10.50 6.35 59.86
C GLY A 207 10.59 6.61 61.36
N ARG A 208 9.63 7.36 61.94
CA ARG A 208 9.54 7.60 63.39
C ARG A 208 9.38 6.30 64.18
N ILE A 209 8.56 5.35 63.71
CA ILE A 209 8.34 4.07 64.38
C ILE A 209 9.56 3.16 64.31
N LYS A 210 10.25 3.13 63.16
CA LYS A 210 11.52 2.39 63.01
C LYS A 210 12.57 2.93 63.99
N GLY A 211 12.75 4.26 64.05
CA GLY A 211 13.65 4.90 65.00
C GLY A 211 13.28 4.66 66.47
N GLN A 212 11.98 4.63 66.80
CA GLN A 212 11.52 4.28 68.16
C GLN A 212 11.77 2.81 68.51
N THR A 213 11.61 1.90 67.55
CA THR A 213 11.90 0.47 67.74
C THR A 213 13.40 0.25 67.97
N GLU A 214 14.25 0.94 67.19
CA GLU A 214 15.70 0.94 67.40
C GLU A 214 16.09 1.53 68.76
N ALA A 215 15.45 2.63 69.17
CA ALA A 215 15.66 3.23 70.49
C ALA A 215 15.25 2.28 71.63
N LEU A 216 14.12 1.58 71.49
CA LEU A 216 13.66 0.56 72.44
C LEU A 216 14.65 -0.60 72.54
N ASN A 217 15.12 -1.12 71.40
CA ASN A 217 16.11 -2.19 71.36
C ASN A 217 17.41 -1.76 72.07
N LYS A 218 17.87 -0.53 71.84
CA LYS A 218 19.05 0.04 72.51
C LYS A 218 18.82 0.23 74.03
N ALA A 219 17.61 0.57 74.45
CA ALA A 219 17.26 0.65 75.86
C ALA A 219 17.20 -0.74 76.52
N GLN A 220 16.70 -1.76 75.81
CA GLN A 220 16.70 -3.14 76.27
C GLN A 220 18.12 -3.73 76.36
N GLU A 221 19.00 -3.38 75.43
CA GLU A 221 20.42 -3.74 75.50
C GLU A 221 21.08 -3.13 76.75
N LYS A 222 20.86 -1.83 77.01
CA LYS A 222 21.35 -1.17 78.23
C LYS A 222 20.81 -1.81 79.50
N LEU A 223 19.53 -2.19 79.52
CA LEU A 223 18.93 -2.94 80.62
C LEU A 223 19.65 -4.28 80.83
N ALA A 224 19.86 -5.05 79.76
CA ALA A 224 20.53 -6.35 79.84
C ALA A 224 21.97 -6.22 80.36
N ILE A 225 22.70 -5.19 79.93
CA ILE A 225 24.05 -4.87 80.42
C ILE A 225 24.01 -4.51 81.91
N ALA A 226 23.09 -3.64 82.33
CA ALA A 226 22.94 -3.22 83.72
C ALA A 226 22.54 -4.39 84.63
N GLU A 227 21.61 -5.24 84.19
CA GLU A 227 21.21 -6.45 84.93
C GLU A 227 22.35 -7.47 85.00
N GLY A 228 23.12 -7.64 83.92
CA GLY A 228 24.32 -8.48 83.91
C GLY A 228 25.37 -7.99 84.89
N LYS A 229 25.62 -6.67 84.93
CA LYS A 229 26.53 -6.02 85.89
C LYS A 229 26.06 -6.21 87.33
N LEU A 230 24.78 -5.98 87.61
CA LEU A 230 24.21 -6.20 88.94
C LEU A 230 24.34 -7.66 89.36
N ARG A 231 24.00 -8.62 88.48
CA ARG A 231 24.15 -10.07 88.76
C ARG A 231 25.61 -10.43 89.07
N ALA A 232 26.54 -10.02 88.21
CA ALA A 232 27.97 -10.26 88.41
C ALA A 232 28.48 -9.68 89.74
N MET A 233 28.02 -8.47 90.10
CA MET A 233 28.37 -7.85 91.39
C MET A 233 27.75 -8.61 92.57
N THR A 234 26.47 -8.99 92.50
CA THR A 234 25.81 -9.75 93.56
C THR A 234 26.43 -11.13 93.77
N GLU A 235 26.74 -11.86 92.70
CA GLU A 235 27.41 -13.17 92.76
C GLU A 235 28.82 -13.04 93.35
N SER A 236 29.57 -12.01 92.96
CA SER A 236 30.88 -11.72 93.52
C SER A 236 30.81 -11.43 95.03
N THR A 237 29.79 -10.68 95.47
CA THR A 237 29.57 -10.38 96.89
C THR A 237 29.15 -11.62 97.69
N ALA A 238 28.27 -12.47 97.15
CA ALA A 238 27.84 -13.71 97.78
C ALA A 238 28.97 -14.74 97.88
N ALA A 239 29.92 -14.73 96.93
CA ALA A 239 31.12 -15.56 96.94
C ALA A 239 32.21 -15.08 97.93
N GLY A 240 31.98 -13.98 98.66
CA GLY A 240 32.95 -13.43 99.62
C GLY A 240 34.23 -12.89 98.96
N ARG A 241 34.23 -12.73 97.64
CA ARG A 241 35.35 -12.11 96.91
C ARG A 241 35.18 -10.59 97.03
N PRO A 242 36.20 -9.84 97.45
CA PRO A 242 36.13 -8.39 97.35
C PRO A 242 35.82 -8.06 95.89
N LEU A 243 34.79 -7.25 95.68
CA LEU A 243 34.51 -6.75 94.34
C LEU A 243 35.81 -6.14 93.83
N ALA A 244 36.20 -6.46 92.60
CA ALA A 244 37.25 -5.73 91.90
C ALA A 244 36.75 -4.32 91.54
N ALA A 245 36.19 -3.60 92.50
CA ALA A 245 36.22 -2.15 92.52
C ALA A 245 37.69 -1.76 92.75
N PRO A 246 38.15 -0.63 92.20
CA PRO A 246 39.52 -0.18 92.39
C PRO A 246 39.73 0.00 93.89
N VAL A 247 40.34 -1.00 94.54
CA VAL A 247 40.91 -0.85 95.87
C VAL A 247 41.84 0.32 95.71
N ARG A 248 41.44 1.49 96.23
CA ARG A 248 42.32 2.65 96.24
C ARG A 248 43.63 2.15 96.83
N PRO A 249 44.76 2.20 96.08
CA PRO A 249 46.02 1.68 96.57
C PRO A 249 46.34 2.42 97.87
N ASN A 250 46.23 1.73 98.99
CA ASN A 250 46.43 2.32 100.30
C ASN A 250 47.93 2.35 100.56
N ALA A 251 48.60 3.35 99.98
CA ALA A 251 50.05 3.56 100.10
C ALA A 251 50.53 3.59 101.56
N THR A 252 49.65 3.89 102.50
CA THR A 252 49.91 3.85 103.94
C THR A 252 50.10 2.43 104.48
N LEU A 253 49.29 1.47 104.03
CA LEU A 253 49.39 0.07 104.43
C LEU A 253 50.67 -0.56 103.85
N ASP A 254 50.94 -0.31 102.57
CA ASP A 254 52.15 -0.82 101.90
C ASP A 254 53.44 -0.28 102.57
N ASN A 255 53.44 0.99 102.98
CA ASN A 255 54.56 1.59 103.74
C ASN A 255 54.73 0.95 105.13
N LEU A 256 53.63 0.66 105.83
CA LEU A 256 53.68 0.01 107.14
C LEU A 256 54.20 -1.43 107.03
N GLU A 257 53.75 -2.18 106.01
CA GLU A 257 54.21 -3.54 105.74
C GLU A 257 55.69 -3.59 105.35
N GLN A 258 56.15 -2.66 104.52
CA GLN A 258 57.57 -2.53 104.16
C GLN A 258 58.44 -2.24 105.40
N ARG A 259 58.01 -1.32 106.27
CA ARG A 259 58.70 -1.00 107.53
C ARG A 259 58.72 -2.17 108.51
N ALA A 260 57.62 -2.93 108.59
CA ALA A 260 57.55 -4.13 109.43
C ALA A 260 58.48 -5.24 108.90
N SER A 261 58.59 -5.41 107.58
CA SER A 261 59.55 -6.33 106.96
C SER A 261 61.00 -5.99 107.33
N GLN A 262 61.38 -4.71 107.24
CA GLN A 262 62.71 -4.24 107.63
C GLN A 262 63.02 -4.51 109.10
N ALA A 263 62.06 -4.25 110.01
CA ALA A 263 62.23 -4.53 111.43
C ALA A 263 62.34 -6.04 111.76
N ARG A 264 61.66 -6.89 110.99
CA ARG A 264 61.81 -8.36 111.10
C ARG A 264 63.19 -8.82 110.63
N GLU A 265 63.68 -8.24 109.54
CA GLU A 265 65.01 -8.54 109.01
C GLU A 265 66.11 -8.14 110.01
N GLU A 266 66.02 -6.93 110.58
CA GLU A 266 66.94 -6.45 111.62
C GLU A 266 66.96 -7.35 112.87
N LEU A 267 65.80 -7.84 113.32
CA LEU A 267 65.71 -8.82 114.42
C LEU A 267 66.32 -10.18 114.04
N SER A 268 66.15 -10.62 112.79
CA SER A 268 66.70 -11.87 112.28
C SER A 268 68.23 -11.81 112.20
N GLU A 269 68.79 -10.69 111.75
CA GLU A 269 70.23 -10.44 111.74
C GLU A 269 70.83 -10.44 113.15
N MET A 270 70.21 -9.75 114.11
CA MET A 270 70.61 -9.79 115.52
C MET A 270 70.52 -11.22 116.10
N GLY A 271 69.54 -12.01 115.66
CA GLY A 271 69.34 -13.41 116.03
C GLY A 271 70.46 -14.36 115.59
N ARG A 272 71.20 -14.04 114.53
CA ARG A 272 72.29 -14.89 114.02
C ARG A 272 73.55 -14.80 114.88
N GLY A 273 73.78 -13.67 115.55
CA GLY A 273 74.99 -13.41 116.33
C GLY A 273 74.89 -13.69 117.83
N PHE A 274 73.66 -13.80 118.37
CA PHE A 274 73.44 -13.83 119.82
C PHE A 274 72.44 -14.89 120.24
N THR A 275 72.62 -15.45 121.45
CA THR A 275 71.67 -16.42 122.01
C THR A 275 70.34 -15.76 122.41
N PRO A 276 69.22 -16.47 122.35
CA PRO A 276 67.89 -15.93 122.68
C PRO A 276 67.79 -15.31 124.09
N ALA A 277 68.54 -15.85 125.05
CA ALA A 277 68.58 -15.33 126.42
C ALA A 277 69.29 -13.97 126.53
N TYR A 278 70.29 -13.71 125.69
CA TYR A 278 71.01 -12.43 125.64
C TYR A 278 70.21 -11.34 124.92
N LEU A 279 69.58 -11.69 123.80
CA LEU A 279 68.69 -10.78 123.06
C LEU A 279 67.49 -10.29 123.89
N ALA A 280 67.09 -11.06 124.91
CA ALA A 280 66.07 -10.63 125.86
C ALA A 280 66.56 -9.58 126.88
N MET A 281 67.87 -9.39 127.05
CA MET A 281 68.49 -8.42 127.95
C MET A 281 69.09 -7.19 127.23
N ASP A 282 69.42 -7.31 125.94
CA ASP A 282 69.96 -6.21 125.13
C ASP A 282 68.92 -5.07 124.93
N PRO A 283 69.25 -3.82 125.33
CA PRO A 283 68.40 -2.64 125.09
C PRO A 283 68.02 -2.44 123.62
N ARG A 284 68.90 -2.76 122.66
CA ARG A 284 68.67 -2.52 121.23
C ARG A 284 67.67 -3.53 120.64
N ALA A 285 67.85 -4.83 120.93
CA ALA A 285 66.91 -5.87 120.48
C ALA A 285 65.50 -5.67 121.05
N ARG A 286 65.36 -5.22 122.31
CA ARG A 286 64.07 -4.84 122.90
C ARG A 286 63.40 -3.68 122.17
N ALA A 287 64.16 -2.66 121.78
CA ALA A 287 63.64 -1.50 121.05
C ALA A 287 63.09 -1.90 119.67
N VAL A 288 63.83 -2.71 118.89
CA VAL A 288 63.36 -3.19 117.57
C VAL A 288 62.14 -4.11 117.71
N ARG A 289 62.12 -4.99 118.73
CA ARG A 289 60.96 -5.85 119.00
C ARG A 289 59.70 -5.06 119.37
N ASN A 290 59.83 -4.06 120.23
CA ASN A 290 58.70 -3.20 120.58
C ASN A 290 58.22 -2.38 119.37
N ARG A 291 59.13 -1.92 118.51
CA ARG A 291 58.80 -1.24 117.26
C ARG A 291 58.06 -2.17 116.28
N LEU A 292 58.46 -3.43 116.17
CA LEU A 292 57.77 -4.42 115.34
C LEU A 292 56.34 -4.68 115.86
N ILE A 293 56.16 -4.86 117.16
CA ILE A 293 54.82 -5.06 117.78
C ILE A 293 53.91 -3.86 117.49
N GLU A 294 54.43 -2.64 117.61
CA GLU A 294 53.67 -1.42 117.32
C GLU A 294 53.33 -1.31 115.82
N LEU A 295 54.28 -1.61 114.93
CA LEU A 295 54.03 -1.64 113.49
C LEU A 295 52.99 -2.72 113.11
N GLU A 296 53.05 -3.91 113.69
CA GLU A 296 52.08 -4.99 113.46
C GLU A 296 50.69 -4.60 113.96
N ARG A 297 50.59 -3.94 115.12
CA ARG A 297 49.32 -3.43 115.65
C ARG A 297 48.72 -2.36 114.73
N GLN A 298 49.55 -1.46 114.20
CA GLN A 298 49.11 -0.44 113.23
C GLN A 298 48.66 -1.08 111.91
N ILE A 299 49.34 -2.11 111.42
CA ILE A 299 48.93 -2.89 110.24
C ILE A 299 47.56 -3.54 110.46
N VAL A 300 47.34 -4.19 111.61
CA VAL A 300 46.06 -4.84 111.94
C VAL A 300 44.92 -3.81 112.02
N ASN A 301 45.15 -2.69 112.72
CA ASN A 301 44.15 -1.62 112.84
C ASN A 301 43.83 -1.01 111.47
N GLN A 302 44.84 -0.74 110.64
CA GLN A 302 44.65 -0.20 109.30
C GLN A 302 43.94 -1.19 108.36
N ARG A 303 44.22 -2.50 108.48
CA ARG A 303 43.49 -3.54 107.73
C ARG A 303 42.02 -3.63 108.18
N GLN A 304 41.72 -3.47 109.47
CA GLN A 304 40.35 -3.44 109.97
C GLN A 304 39.59 -2.20 109.51
N SER A 305 40.20 -1.00 109.56
CA SER A 305 39.59 0.23 109.04
C SER A 305 39.36 0.15 107.53
N ASN A 306 40.34 -0.37 106.79
CA ASN A 306 40.21 -0.59 105.34
C ASN A 306 39.14 -1.65 105.02
N GLY A 307 38.99 -2.69 105.85
CA GLY A 307 37.94 -3.69 105.72
C GLY A 307 36.53 -3.11 105.93
N GLN A 308 36.38 -2.18 106.89
CA GLN A 308 35.11 -1.47 107.11
C GLN A 308 34.79 -0.51 105.95
N VAL A 309 35.77 0.24 105.44
CA VAL A 309 35.60 1.13 104.27
C VAL A 309 35.32 0.33 103.00
N ALA A 310 36.00 -0.80 102.79
CA ALA A 310 35.72 -1.70 101.67
C ALA A 310 34.30 -2.27 101.73
N GLN A 311 33.79 -2.58 102.93
CA GLN A 311 32.42 -3.06 103.10
C GLN A 311 31.36 -1.98 102.84
N SER A 312 31.63 -0.72 103.21
CA SER A 312 30.75 0.42 102.88
C SER A 312 30.81 0.82 101.41
N ASP A 313 31.98 0.77 100.78
CA ASP A 313 32.14 1.05 99.35
C ASP A 313 31.45 -0.05 98.52
N GLN A 314 31.51 -1.30 98.98
CA GLN A 314 30.84 -2.44 98.36
C GLN A 314 29.32 -2.36 98.46
N SER A 315 28.75 -1.90 99.58
CA SER A 315 27.31 -1.69 99.70
C SER A 315 26.83 -0.48 98.87
N SER A 316 27.62 0.58 98.77
CA SER A 316 27.36 1.72 97.88
C SER A 316 27.37 1.30 96.41
N ALA A 317 28.39 0.55 95.96
CA ALA A 317 28.48 0.09 94.58
C ALA A 317 27.31 -0.84 94.15
N LEU A 318 26.80 -1.65 95.09
CA LEU A 318 25.60 -2.46 94.86
C LEU A 318 24.31 -1.62 94.81
N ALA A 319 24.23 -0.54 95.59
CA ALA A 319 23.12 0.40 95.53
C ALA A 319 23.13 1.14 94.18
N ASP A 320 24.29 1.65 93.75
CA ASP A 320 24.47 2.32 92.46
C ASP A 320 24.09 1.40 91.29
N ALA A 321 24.50 0.12 91.33
CA ALA A 321 24.15 -0.86 90.30
C ALA A 321 22.64 -1.19 90.29
N ARG A 322 21.97 -1.17 91.45
CA ARG A 322 20.51 -1.34 91.53
C ARG A 322 19.78 -0.13 90.96
N ASP A 323 20.25 1.07 91.26
CA ASP A 323 19.67 2.30 90.75
C ASP A 323 19.85 2.40 89.23
N GLU A 324 20.99 1.95 88.69
CA GLU A 324 21.24 1.84 87.26
C GLU A 324 20.26 0.89 86.57
N VAL A 325 19.96 -0.27 87.17
CA VAL A 325 18.94 -1.21 86.67
C VAL A 325 17.53 -0.63 86.73
N ASN A 326 17.17 0.02 87.84
CA ASN A 326 15.85 0.64 88.01
C ASN A 326 15.63 1.76 86.99
N ALA A 327 16.62 2.64 86.81
CA ALA A 327 16.59 3.68 85.79
C ALA A 327 16.46 3.10 84.37
N ALA A 328 17.20 2.01 84.06
CA ALA A 328 17.08 1.33 82.78
C ALA A 328 15.68 0.71 82.57
N ARG A 329 15.09 0.09 83.60
CA ARG A 329 13.72 -0.45 83.57
C ARG A 329 12.67 0.62 83.30
N ASP A 330 12.74 1.75 83.98
CA ASP A 330 11.81 2.87 83.76
C ASP A 330 11.92 3.43 82.34
N THR A 331 13.12 3.42 81.78
CA THR A 331 13.35 3.85 80.39
C THR A 331 12.72 2.88 79.39
N VAL A 332 12.91 1.57 79.59
CA VAL A 332 12.27 0.53 78.76
C VAL A 332 10.74 0.59 78.90
N ALA A 333 10.20 0.74 80.11
CA ALA A 333 8.76 0.84 80.35
C ALA A 333 8.13 2.03 79.60
N ARG A 334 8.75 3.22 79.71
CA ARG A 334 8.31 4.43 78.99
C ARG A 334 8.36 4.24 77.46
N MET A 335 9.45 3.69 76.93
CA MET A 335 9.58 3.46 75.49
C MET A 335 8.59 2.39 74.97
N THR A 336 8.30 1.37 75.79
CA THR A 336 7.33 0.32 75.45
C THR A 336 5.92 0.89 75.35
N GLN A 337 5.53 1.77 76.29
CA GLN A 337 4.24 2.44 76.27
C GLN A 337 4.08 3.36 75.05
N GLN A 338 5.13 4.13 74.70
CA GLN A 338 5.15 4.96 73.50
C GLN A 338 5.03 4.11 72.21
N THR A 339 5.71 2.98 72.15
CA THR A 339 5.64 2.05 71.00
C THR A 339 4.27 1.40 70.88
N ALA A 340 3.63 1.04 71.99
CA ALA A 340 2.31 0.43 72.01
C ALA A 340 1.22 1.38 71.47
N GLY A 341 1.26 2.66 71.84
CA GLY A 341 0.35 3.68 71.29
C GLY A 341 0.48 3.86 69.79
N ASN A 342 1.72 3.77 69.27
CA ASN A 342 1.99 3.96 67.83
C ASN A 342 1.66 2.74 66.96
N ARG A 343 1.56 1.53 67.54
CA ARG A 343 1.15 0.32 66.79
C ARG A 343 -0.27 0.42 66.22
N GLY A 344 -1.21 1.01 66.97
CA GLY A 344 -2.59 1.21 66.49
C GLY A 344 -2.65 2.15 65.28
N ALA A 345 -1.89 3.26 65.34
CA ALA A 345 -1.74 4.18 64.22
C ALA A 345 -1.09 3.50 63.00
N LEU A 346 -0.13 2.60 63.20
CA LEU A 346 0.51 1.83 62.13
C LEU A 346 -0.48 0.89 61.43
N GLN A 347 -1.35 0.20 62.19
CA GLN A 347 -2.37 -0.67 61.62
C GLN A 347 -3.38 0.12 60.78
N GLN A 348 -3.86 1.26 61.29
CA GLN A 348 -4.76 2.15 60.54
C GLN A 348 -4.09 2.69 59.28
N PHE A 349 -2.84 3.14 59.39
CA PHE A 349 -2.06 3.57 58.23
C PHE A 349 -1.88 2.45 57.20
N ALA A 350 -1.59 1.23 57.65
CA ALA A 350 -1.43 0.08 56.76
C ALA A 350 -2.73 -0.23 55.99
N THR A 351 -3.89 -0.11 56.64
CA THR A 351 -5.20 -0.27 56.00
C THR A 351 -5.44 0.83 54.97
N HIS A 352 -5.32 2.10 55.36
CA HIS A 352 -5.52 3.23 54.44
C HIS A 352 -4.54 3.20 53.26
N PHE A 353 -3.28 2.82 53.50
CA PHE A 353 -2.30 2.66 52.44
C PHE A 353 -2.66 1.54 51.47
N ASN A 354 -3.23 0.43 51.96
CA ASN A 354 -3.72 -0.62 51.08
C ASN A 354 -4.94 -0.16 50.27
N ASP A 355 -5.88 0.57 50.87
CA ASP A 355 -7.03 1.13 50.15
C ASP A 355 -6.60 2.13 49.08
N PHE A 356 -5.62 3.00 49.40
CA PHE A 356 -4.99 3.90 48.43
C PHE A 356 -4.33 3.14 47.27
N ARG A 357 -3.66 2.03 47.57
CA ARG A 357 -3.05 1.18 46.53
C ARG A 357 -4.12 0.59 45.61
N ILE A 358 -5.27 0.16 46.14
CA ILE A 358 -6.40 -0.33 45.34
C ILE A 358 -6.92 0.79 44.42
N LEU A 359 -7.18 1.99 44.94
CA LEU A 359 -7.62 3.16 44.16
C LEU A 359 -6.66 3.47 43.00
N ARG A 360 -5.35 3.39 43.25
CA ARG A 360 -4.29 3.57 42.24
C ARG A 360 -4.30 2.45 41.19
N ASP A 361 -4.39 1.20 41.63
CA ASP A 361 -4.37 0.04 40.77
C ASP A 361 -5.63 -0.01 39.87
N GLU A 362 -6.76 0.57 40.31
CA GLU A 362 -7.97 0.81 39.49
C GLU A 362 -7.83 1.97 38.50
N LEU A 363 -7.03 3.00 38.82
CA LEU A 363 -6.81 4.16 37.95
C LEU A 363 -5.95 3.81 36.72
N ALA A 364 -4.89 3.01 36.92
CA ALA A 364 -3.97 2.62 35.85
C ALA A 364 -4.65 2.01 34.60
N PRO A 365 -5.58 1.03 34.70
CA PRO A 365 -6.28 0.49 33.55
C PRO A 365 -7.23 1.51 32.92
N LEU A 366 -7.90 2.36 33.70
CA LEU A 366 -8.77 3.42 33.16
C LEU A 366 -7.99 4.43 32.32
N GLU A 367 -6.80 4.82 32.76
CA GLU A 367 -5.91 5.68 31.98
C GLU A 367 -5.39 5.01 30.71
N SER A 368 -5.10 3.70 30.78
CA SER A 368 -4.76 2.93 29.59
C SER A 368 -5.91 2.90 28.59
N LEU A 369 -7.13 2.60 29.05
CA LEU A 369 -8.33 2.61 28.21
C LEU A 369 -8.59 3.98 27.58
N LEU A 370 -8.35 5.07 28.31
CA LEU A 370 -8.45 6.43 27.77
C LEU A 370 -7.39 6.69 26.70
N ARG A 371 -6.13 6.27 26.92
CA ARG A 371 -5.06 6.37 25.90
C ARG A 371 -5.41 5.56 24.65
N ASP A 372 -5.92 4.35 24.81
CA ASP A 372 -6.31 3.49 23.70
C ASP A 372 -7.52 4.06 22.95
N ALA A 373 -8.52 4.59 23.66
CA ALA A 373 -9.69 5.24 23.06
C ALA A 373 -9.32 6.52 22.30
N THR A 374 -8.43 7.36 22.86
CA THR A 374 -7.95 8.57 22.19
C THR A 374 -7.08 8.24 20.97
N GLN A 375 -6.25 7.19 21.04
CA GLN A 375 -5.50 6.71 19.89
C GLN A 375 -6.42 6.14 18.79
N ARG A 376 -7.46 5.38 19.18
CA ARG A 376 -8.50 4.91 18.24
C ARG A 376 -9.20 6.08 17.57
N LYS A 377 -9.58 7.12 18.32
CA LYS A 377 -10.15 8.37 17.77
C LYS A 377 -9.22 9.01 16.75
N ALA A 378 -7.95 9.23 17.10
CA ALA A 378 -6.99 9.87 16.20
C ALA A 378 -6.74 9.06 14.92
N ARG A 379 -6.66 7.72 15.03
CA ARG A 379 -6.56 6.83 13.86
C ARG A 379 -7.80 6.90 12.98
N GLN A 380 -8.98 7.00 13.57
CA GLN A 380 -10.23 7.12 12.85
C GLN A 380 -10.33 8.47 12.13
N GLU A 381 -10.06 9.58 12.81
CA GLU A 381 -10.05 10.93 12.20
C GLU A 381 -9.04 11.03 11.05
N ALA A 382 -7.82 10.49 11.23
CA ALA A 382 -6.81 10.44 10.17
C ALA A 382 -7.24 9.56 8.98
N GLY A 383 -7.91 8.44 9.26
CA GLY A 383 -8.46 7.55 8.24
C GLY A 383 -9.65 8.16 7.48
N GLU A 384 -10.52 8.93 8.14
CA GLU A 384 -11.71 9.52 7.54
C GLU A 384 -11.36 10.51 6.42
N ALA A 385 -10.36 11.37 6.61
CA ALA A 385 -9.93 12.31 5.56
C ALA A 385 -9.46 11.58 4.29
N ALA A 386 -8.79 10.44 4.44
CA ALA A 386 -8.31 9.62 3.31
C ALA A 386 -9.40 8.73 2.71
N ARG A 387 -10.42 8.35 3.49
CA ARG A 387 -11.53 7.47 3.08
C ARG A 387 -12.72 8.22 2.49
N ARG A 388 -12.67 9.55 2.45
CA ARG A 388 -13.75 10.37 1.89
C ARG A 388 -13.92 10.05 0.39
N PRO A 389 -15.12 9.65 -0.05
CA PRO A 389 -15.37 9.41 -1.46
C PRO A 389 -15.17 10.71 -2.24
N SER A 390 -14.48 10.63 -3.37
CA SER A 390 -14.22 11.78 -4.22
C SER A 390 -14.74 11.53 -5.62
N VAL A 391 -15.53 12.46 -6.12
CA VAL A 391 -16.03 12.48 -7.49
C VAL A 391 -15.31 13.61 -8.21
N ARG A 392 -14.48 13.28 -9.21
CA ARG A 392 -13.77 14.27 -10.02
C ARG A 392 -14.35 14.27 -11.42
N VAL A 393 -14.85 15.42 -11.86
CA VAL A 393 -15.27 15.61 -13.25
C VAL A 393 -14.00 15.67 -14.11
N VAL A 394 -13.84 14.70 -15.00
CA VAL A 394 -12.72 14.62 -15.95
C VAL A 394 -13.06 15.47 -17.17
N GLU A 395 -14.28 15.33 -17.68
CA GLU A 395 -14.77 16.03 -18.86
C GLU A 395 -16.24 16.40 -18.63
N PRO A 396 -16.60 17.70 -18.56
CA PRO A 396 -17.99 18.12 -18.41
C PRO A 396 -18.77 17.93 -19.71
N ALA A 397 -20.10 17.77 -19.63
CA ALA A 397 -20.93 17.68 -20.81
C ALA A 397 -21.08 19.03 -21.51
N PHE A 398 -20.78 19.06 -22.81
CA PHE A 398 -20.98 20.22 -23.68
C PHE A 398 -22.31 20.12 -24.44
N ILE A 399 -22.86 21.26 -24.87
CA ILE A 399 -24.06 21.31 -25.71
C ILE A 399 -23.67 20.86 -27.12
N PRO A 400 -24.17 19.71 -27.61
CA PRO A 400 -23.83 19.21 -28.94
C PRO A 400 -24.40 20.14 -30.02
N ARG A 401 -23.57 20.48 -31.02
CA ARG A 401 -23.96 21.33 -32.15
C ARG A 401 -24.56 20.55 -33.31
N GLU A 402 -24.24 19.26 -33.40
CA GLU A 402 -24.69 18.37 -34.46
C GLU A 402 -25.59 17.27 -33.89
N PRO A 403 -26.62 16.85 -34.65
CA PRO A 403 -27.49 15.75 -34.27
C PRO A 403 -26.71 14.43 -34.31
N TRP A 404 -26.85 13.62 -33.26
CA TRP A 404 -26.25 12.29 -33.20
C TRP A 404 -26.95 11.33 -34.17
N GLN A 405 -28.28 11.41 -34.26
CA GLN A 405 -29.10 10.66 -35.22
C GLN A 405 -30.33 11.47 -35.69
N PRO A 406 -30.74 11.34 -36.96
CA PRO A 406 -30.01 10.74 -38.08
C PRO A 406 -28.87 11.64 -38.57
N GLN A 407 -27.80 11.04 -39.10
CA GLN A 407 -26.72 11.79 -39.74
C GLN A 407 -27.18 12.23 -41.14
N TYR A 408 -27.80 13.41 -41.22
CA TYR A 408 -28.49 13.88 -42.43
C TYR A 408 -27.62 13.83 -43.70
N THR A 409 -26.33 14.11 -43.61
CA THR A 409 -25.39 14.05 -44.75
C THR A 409 -25.16 12.62 -45.25
N ARG A 410 -24.90 11.68 -44.33
CA ARG A 410 -24.70 10.26 -44.64
C ARG A 410 -25.98 9.65 -45.20
N ASP A 411 -27.10 9.89 -44.54
CA ASP A 411 -28.39 9.32 -44.94
C ASP A 411 -28.86 9.91 -46.29
N ALA A 412 -28.61 11.20 -46.54
CA ALA A 412 -28.85 11.81 -47.86
C ALA A 412 -27.98 11.19 -48.96
N ALA A 413 -26.69 10.91 -48.69
CA ALA A 413 -25.81 10.25 -49.65
C ALA A 413 -26.27 8.82 -49.97
N ILE A 414 -26.70 8.06 -48.96
CA ILE A 414 -27.26 6.71 -49.13
C ILE A 414 -28.54 6.77 -49.97
N VAL A 415 -29.44 7.71 -49.68
CA VAL A 415 -30.68 7.91 -50.45
C VAL A 415 -30.38 8.25 -51.91
N LEU A 416 -29.47 9.19 -52.17
CA LEU A 416 -29.10 9.61 -53.52
C LEU A 416 -28.43 8.47 -54.30
N GLY A 417 -27.51 7.72 -53.67
CA GLY A 417 -26.87 6.56 -54.27
C GLY A 417 -27.87 5.44 -54.58
N GLY A 418 -28.77 5.14 -53.65
CA GLY A 418 -29.85 4.16 -53.83
C GLY A 418 -30.82 4.56 -54.95
N ALA A 419 -31.26 5.82 -54.98
CA ALA A 419 -32.10 6.36 -56.04
C ALA A 419 -31.41 6.30 -57.41
N PHE A 420 -30.11 6.60 -57.47
CA PHE A 420 -29.32 6.51 -58.70
C PHE A 420 -29.23 5.08 -59.24
N LEU A 421 -28.91 4.11 -58.38
CA LEU A 421 -28.85 2.70 -58.77
C LEU A 421 -30.20 2.15 -59.22
N LEU A 422 -31.28 2.51 -58.51
CA LEU A 422 -32.65 2.12 -58.91
C LEU A 422 -33.08 2.78 -60.21
N ALA A 423 -32.69 4.03 -60.47
CA ALA A 423 -32.96 4.71 -61.74
C ALA A 423 -32.20 4.07 -62.92
N LEU A 424 -30.94 3.65 -62.71
CA LEU A 424 -30.19 2.87 -63.70
C LEU A 424 -30.86 1.52 -63.99
N LEU A 425 -31.31 0.82 -62.95
CA LEU A 425 -32.02 -0.44 -63.09
C LEU A 425 -33.34 -0.24 -63.84
N ALA A 426 -34.13 0.78 -63.51
CA ALA A 426 -35.37 1.10 -64.20
C ALA A 426 -35.13 1.46 -65.68
N MET A 427 -34.11 2.26 -65.97
CA MET A 427 -33.68 2.54 -67.34
C MET A 427 -33.29 1.27 -68.09
N TRP A 428 -32.52 0.37 -67.46
CA TRP A 428 -32.09 -0.90 -68.05
C TRP A 428 -33.27 -1.83 -68.36
N VAL A 429 -34.23 -1.94 -67.44
CA VAL A 429 -35.47 -2.72 -67.65
C VAL A 429 -36.27 -2.14 -68.81
N VAL A 430 -36.48 -0.82 -68.86
CA VAL A 430 -37.20 -0.19 -69.98
C VAL A 430 -36.47 -0.40 -71.31
N GLU A 431 -35.15 -0.38 -71.32
CA GLU A 431 -34.35 -0.65 -72.51
C GLU A 431 -34.48 -2.11 -72.99
N LEU A 432 -34.50 -3.07 -72.07
CA LEU A 432 -34.68 -4.50 -72.40
C LEU A 432 -35.96 -4.75 -73.21
N PHE A 433 -37.06 -4.07 -72.84
CA PHE A 433 -38.34 -4.21 -73.52
C PHE A 433 -38.52 -3.32 -74.77
N ASN A 434 -37.58 -2.41 -75.07
CA ASN A 434 -37.71 -1.45 -76.18
C ASN A 434 -36.49 -1.44 -77.13
N ARG A 435 -35.75 -2.54 -77.25
CA ARG A 435 -34.66 -2.65 -78.23
C ARG A 435 -35.23 -2.50 -79.65
N ILE A 436 -34.71 -1.52 -80.38
CA ILE A 436 -34.99 -1.35 -81.81
C ILE A 436 -33.92 -2.16 -82.56
N ASP A 437 -34.33 -3.16 -83.33
CA ASP A 437 -33.42 -3.91 -84.21
C ASP A 437 -32.81 -2.96 -85.25
N THR A 438 -31.49 -2.78 -85.19
CA THR A 438 -30.74 -2.14 -86.28
C THR A 438 -30.65 -3.12 -87.45
N PRO A 439 -31.08 -2.79 -88.68
CA PRO A 439 -30.93 -3.70 -89.80
C PRO A 439 -29.44 -3.94 -90.10
N PRO A 440 -29.05 -5.17 -90.50
CA PRO A 440 -27.66 -5.53 -90.74
C PRO A 440 -27.08 -4.76 -91.95
N THR A 441 -26.00 -4.01 -91.72
CA THR A 441 -25.13 -3.49 -92.78
C THR A 441 -24.35 -4.64 -93.41
N TRP A 442 -24.63 -4.95 -94.67
CA TRP A 442 -23.87 -5.88 -95.50
C TRP A 442 -22.63 -5.15 -96.03
N VAL A 443 -21.44 -5.66 -95.74
CA VAL A 443 -20.18 -5.19 -96.30
C VAL A 443 -19.96 -5.93 -97.63
N VAL A 444 -19.95 -5.20 -98.75
CA VAL A 444 -19.52 -5.75 -100.06
C VAL A 444 -18.02 -5.54 -100.19
N SER A 445 -17.26 -6.62 -100.21
CA SER A 445 -15.88 -6.64 -100.68
C SER A 445 -15.88 -6.90 -102.20
N GLN A 446 -15.45 -5.92 -103.01
CA GLN A 446 -15.12 -6.13 -104.41
C GLN A 446 -13.62 -6.46 -104.55
N PRO A 447 -13.24 -7.57 -105.22
CA PRO A 447 -11.84 -7.88 -105.51
C PRO A 447 -11.40 -7.20 -106.82
N SER A 448 -10.23 -6.55 -106.82
CA SER A 448 -9.62 -5.98 -108.02
C SER A 448 -8.45 -6.86 -108.49
N PRO A 449 -8.31 -7.16 -109.80
CA PRO A 449 -7.23 -7.99 -110.31
C PRO A 449 -6.09 -7.16 -110.93
N TYR A 450 -4.87 -7.67 -110.71
CA TYR A 450 -3.59 -7.45 -111.41
C TYR A 450 -2.47 -6.61 -110.74
N PRO A 451 -1.19 -7.04 -110.92
CA PRO A 451 -0.05 -6.71 -110.07
C PRO A 451 1.01 -5.79 -110.74
N ASN A 452 1.98 -5.35 -109.93
CA ASN A 452 3.26 -4.72 -110.30
C ASN A 452 3.23 -3.33 -110.96
N ASN A 453 3.66 -2.29 -110.22
CA ASN A 453 4.94 -1.60 -110.46
C ASN A 453 5.26 -0.61 -109.31
N PRO A 454 6.51 -0.46 -108.86
CA PRO A 454 6.92 0.55 -107.90
C PRO A 454 7.43 1.83 -108.58
N ASN A 455 7.16 2.95 -107.91
CA ASN A 455 7.91 4.20 -107.89
C ASN A 455 7.49 5.35 -108.84
N TYR A 456 7.52 6.54 -108.24
CA TYR A 456 7.28 7.91 -108.73
C TYR A 456 5.82 8.32 -108.99
N GLY A 457 5.30 9.42 -108.42
CA GLY A 457 5.93 10.41 -107.55
C GLY A 457 5.15 11.73 -107.57
N LEU A 458 4.98 12.29 -106.37
CA LEU A 458 5.06 13.71 -106.00
C LEU A 458 4.01 14.73 -106.47
N GLY A 459 3.54 15.50 -105.49
CA GLY A 459 2.99 16.84 -105.69
C GLY A 459 2.41 17.51 -104.43
N TYR A 460 3.29 18.01 -103.54
CA TYR A 460 3.12 19.08 -102.52
C TYR A 460 2.21 18.80 -101.29
N GLU A 461 2.67 18.61 -100.04
CA GLU A 461 3.44 19.46 -99.05
C GLU A 461 2.73 20.76 -98.58
N PRO A 462 2.98 21.28 -97.36
CA PRO A 462 3.38 20.63 -96.08
C PRO A 462 2.58 21.19 -94.87
N GLY A 463 2.60 20.47 -93.74
CA GLY A 463 1.95 20.90 -92.49
C GLY A 463 2.70 20.39 -91.27
N GLN A 464 3.70 21.18 -90.89
CA GLN A 464 4.59 21.13 -89.72
C GLN A 464 4.08 20.41 -88.46
N ASP A 465 5.00 19.61 -87.91
CA ASP A 465 5.36 19.49 -86.50
C ASP A 465 4.36 20.02 -85.47
N ASN A 466 3.86 19.12 -84.62
CA ASN A 466 3.70 19.38 -83.20
C ASN A 466 3.57 18.07 -82.42
N VAL A 467 4.73 17.49 -82.10
CA VAL A 467 4.97 16.61 -80.93
C VAL A 467 4.80 17.36 -79.59
N ALA A 468 4.02 18.46 -79.58
CA ALA A 468 3.76 19.35 -78.45
C ALA A 468 2.31 19.28 -77.93
N ALA A 469 1.50 18.31 -78.36
CA ALA A 469 0.07 18.24 -77.97
C ALA A 469 -0.29 17.20 -76.89
N LEU A 470 0.69 16.49 -76.31
CA LEU A 470 0.47 15.60 -75.15
C LEU A 470 1.10 16.12 -73.84
N ALA A 471 1.67 17.32 -73.84
CA ALA A 471 2.28 17.94 -72.66
C ALA A 471 1.38 18.97 -71.93
N HIS A 472 0.10 19.11 -72.32
CA HIS A 472 -0.81 20.10 -71.73
C HIS A 472 -2.10 19.47 -71.18
N ARG A 473 -1.96 18.43 -70.37
CA ARG A 473 -2.88 18.26 -69.23
C ARG A 473 -2.15 18.75 -67.99
N ARG A 474 -2.39 20.01 -67.62
CA ARG A 474 -2.14 20.47 -66.25
C ARG A 474 -2.83 19.47 -65.32
N PRO A 475 -2.15 18.83 -64.36
CA PRO A 475 -2.86 18.37 -63.17
C PRO A 475 -3.49 19.63 -62.57
N LEU A 476 -4.75 19.54 -62.16
CA LEU A 476 -5.32 20.51 -61.23
C LEU A 476 -4.34 20.60 -60.06
N ALA A 477 -3.58 21.70 -60.01
CA ALA A 477 -2.90 22.12 -58.81
C ALA A 477 -4.02 22.35 -57.80
N VAL A 478 -4.24 21.37 -56.94
CA VAL A 478 -4.83 21.64 -55.64
C VAL A 478 -3.85 22.59 -54.99
N GLU A 479 -4.29 23.84 -54.86
CA GLU A 479 -3.64 24.83 -54.03
C GLU A 479 -3.55 24.23 -52.64
N TYR A 480 -2.35 23.76 -52.30
CA TYR A 480 -2.05 23.28 -50.96
C TYR A 480 -1.95 24.54 -50.12
N ASP A 481 -3.12 24.99 -49.64
CA ASP A 481 -3.17 25.94 -48.53
C ASP A 481 -2.29 25.32 -47.44
N GLY A 482 -1.26 26.05 -47.01
CA GLY A 482 -0.08 25.59 -46.28
C GLY A 482 -0.35 25.09 -44.86
N ARG A 483 -1.35 24.23 -44.71
CA ARG A 483 -1.76 23.52 -43.51
C ARG A 483 -2.05 22.09 -43.92
N ALA A 484 -0.97 21.32 -44.13
CA ALA A 484 -1.04 19.89 -43.89
C ALA A 484 -1.69 19.73 -42.50
N PRO A 485 -2.79 18.96 -42.33
CA PRO A 485 -3.11 18.49 -41.01
C PRO A 485 -1.85 17.72 -40.59
N MET A 486 -1.12 18.26 -39.61
CA MET A 486 -0.04 17.52 -38.98
C MET A 486 -0.72 16.34 -38.32
N LEU A 487 -0.86 15.24 -39.07
CA LEU A 487 -1.01 13.92 -38.50
C LEU A 487 0.08 13.85 -37.45
N PRO A 488 -0.26 13.48 -36.20
CA PRO A 488 0.74 13.37 -35.15
C PRO A 488 1.89 12.50 -35.68
N PRO A 489 3.15 12.82 -35.38
CA PRO A 489 4.28 12.02 -35.84
C PRO A 489 3.98 10.56 -35.48
N ILE A 490 3.83 9.71 -36.51
CA ILE A 490 3.65 8.28 -36.30
C ILE A 490 4.98 7.83 -35.71
N ASN A 491 5.00 7.58 -34.40
CA ASN A 491 6.19 7.12 -33.72
C ASN A 491 6.38 5.66 -34.13
N TYR A 492 7.31 5.40 -35.04
CA TYR A 492 7.65 4.05 -35.45
C TYR A 492 8.33 3.36 -34.26
N PRO A 493 7.90 2.14 -33.88
CA PRO A 493 8.74 1.30 -33.04
C PRO A 493 10.10 1.16 -33.72
N ARG A 494 11.19 1.20 -32.96
CA ARG A 494 12.54 1.07 -33.52
C ARG A 494 12.66 -0.24 -34.30
N GLU A 495 13.26 -0.17 -35.48
CA GLU A 495 13.67 -1.35 -36.23
C GLU A 495 15.10 -1.73 -35.87
N LEU A 496 15.32 -3.01 -35.57
CA LEU A 496 16.63 -3.51 -35.17
C LEU A 496 17.42 -4.03 -36.38
N LEU A 497 18.70 -3.69 -36.43
CA LEU A 497 19.62 -4.17 -37.45
C LEU A 497 19.94 -5.65 -37.24
N GLN A 498 20.35 -6.34 -38.29
CA GLN A 498 20.65 -7.78 -38.21
C GLN A 498 21.82 -8.09 -37.26
N GLU A 499 22.81 -7.20 -37.20
CA GLU A 499 23.96 -7.32 -36.30
C GLU A 499 23.55 -7.14 -34.83
N GLU A 500 22.67 -6.17 -34.55
CA GLU A 500 22.10 -5.95 -33.22
C GLU A 500 21.28 -7.17 -32.78
N LEU A 501 20.42 -7.71 -33.64
CA LEU A 501 19.64 -8.92 -33.33
C LEU A 501 20.53 -10.14 -33.03
N ALA A 502 21.59 -10.35 -33.82
CA ALA A 502 22.53 -11.44 -33.58
C ALA A 502 23.26 -11.29 -32.24
N SER A 503 23.64 -10.06 -31.87
CA SER A 503 24.29 -9.77 -30.58
C SER A 503 23.34 -9.97 -29.38
N ILE A 504 22.06 -9.59 -29.50
CA ILE A 504 21.04 -9.82 -28.47
C ILE A 504 20.80 -11.32 -28.29
N LEU A 505 20.64 -12.07 -29.38
CA LEU A 505 20.42 -13.52 -29.33
C LEU A 505 21.60 -14.28 -28.70
N THR A 506 22.83 -13.77 -28.82
CA THR A 506 24.02 -14.40 -28.23
C THR A 506 24.10 -14.18 -26.70
N ASN A 507 23.61 -13.03 -26.21
CA ASN A 507 23.67 -12.64 -24.80
C ASN A 507 22.38 -12.91 -24.00
N ALA A 508 21.31 -13.38 -24.66
CA ALA A 508 20.03 -13.63 -24.03
C ALA A 508 20.02 -14.89 -23.13
N SER A 509 19.30 -14.83 -22.01
CA SER A 509 18.97 -16.00 -21.18
C SER A 509 18.15 -17.01 -22.00
N PRO A 510 18.14 -18.31 -21.70
CA PRO A 510 17.38 -19.29 -22.49
C PRO A 510 15.88 -18.95 -22.62
N THR A 511 15.30 -18.37 -21.57
CA THR A 511 13.90 -17.89 -21.53
C THR A 511 13.67 -16.68 -22.44
N VAL A 512 14.53 -15.66 -22.33
CA VAL A 512 14.46 -14.47 -23.21
C VAL A 512 14.78 -14.83 -24.65
N LEU A 513 15.70 -15.74 -24.87
CA LEU A 513 16.09 -16.20 -26.19
C LEU A 513 14.89 -16.85 -26.90
N LEU A 514 14.18 -17.76 -26.22
CA LEU A 514 12.92 -18.33 -26.75
C LEU A 514 11.88 -17.23 -27.00
N PHE A 515 11.73 -16.28 -26.08
CA PHE A 515 10.79 -15.16 -26.21
C PHE A 515 11.10 -14.29 -27.44
N VAL A 516 12.36 -13.89 -27.65
CA VAL A 516 12.81 -13.11 -28.81
C VAL A 516 12.59 -13.89 -30.11
N HIS A 517 12.88 -15.19 -30.14
CA HIS A 517 12.63 -16.03 -31.31
C HIS A 517 11.13 -16.09 -31.67
N LEU A 518 10.23 -16.12 -30.70
CA LEU A 518 8.78 -16.11 -30.93
C LEU A 518 8.33 -14.75 -31.50
N LEU A 519 8.82 -13.64 -30.94
CA LEU A 519 8.50 -12.29 -31.42
C LEU A 519 9.01 -12.06 -32.85
N LEU A 520 10.21 -12.54 -33.17
CA LEU A 520 10.80 -12.52 -34.53
C LEU A 520 10.14 -13.51 -35.50
N ARG A 521 9.06 -14.17 -35.09
CA ARG A 521 8.18 -15.00 -35.93
C ARG A 521 6.75 -14.45 -35.98
N GLY A 522 6.53 -13.25 -35.43
CA GLY A 522 5.25 -12.57 -35.46
C GLY A 522 4.27 -13.01 -34.37
N VAL A 523 4.75 -13.69 -33.33
CA VAL A 523 3.96 -13.92 -32.11
C VAL A 523 3.88 -12.59 -31.34
N SER A 524 2.71 -12.25 -30.82
CA SER A 524 2.55 -11.11 -29.92
C SER A 524 3.10 -11.40 -28.52
N PRO A 525 3.51 -10.38 -27.75
CA PRO A 525 3.99 -10.58 -26.39
C PRO A 525 2.96 -11.30 -25.50
N GLU A 526 1.67 -11.00 -25.69
CA GLU A 526 0.56 -11.60 -24.95
C GLU A 526 0.36 -13.07 -25.35
N GLU A 527 0.41 -13.38 -26.65
CA GLU A 527 0.35 -14.76 -27.15
C GLU A 527 1.52 -15.58 -26.61
N ALA A 528 2.74 -15.03 -26.61
CA ALA A 528 3.95 -15.75 -26.22
C ALA A 528 3.89 -16.24 -24.76
N ILE A 529 3.31 -15.46 -23.85
CA ILE A 529 3.16 -15.82 -22.43
C ILE A 529 2.01 -16.81 -22.22
N ALA A 530 0.98 -16.77 -23.08
CA ALA A 530 -0.16 -17.66 -23.02
C ALA A 530 0.15 -19.08 -23.55
N LEU A 531 1.24 -19.26 -24.30
CA LEU A 531 1.66 -20.55 -24.87
C LEU A 531 1.92 -21.60 -23.80
N ARG A 532 1.47 -22.83 -24.08
CA ARG A 532 1.67 -24.02 -23.25
C ARG A 532 2.50 -25.07 -23.99
N GLY A 533 3.06 -26.02 -23.24
CA GLY A 533 3.73 -27.18 -23.82
C GLY A 533 2.83 -27.98 -24.76
N SER A 534 1.52 -28.02 -24.50
CA SER A 534 0.50 -28.65 -25.35
C SER A 534 0.34 -28.01 -26.73
N ASP A 535 0.78 -26.76 -26.89
CA ASP A 535 0.66 -26.00 -28.14
C ASP A 535 1.81 -26.32 -29.11
N VAL A 536 2.84 -27.02 -28.64
CA VAL A 536 3.99 -27.44 -29.44
C VAL A 536 3.75 -28.84 -30.01
N ASN A 537 3.56 -28.93 -31.32
CA ASN A 537 3.49 -30.21 -32.01
C ASN A 537 4.90 -30.69 -32.37
N THR A 538 5.41 -31.66 -31.61
CA THR A 538 6.75 -32.20 -31.80
C THR A 538 6.89 -33.08 -33.05
N ALA A 539 5.80 -33.66 -33.55
CA ALA A 539 5.81 -34.52 -34.74
C ALA A 539 5.85 -33.72 -36.04
N THR A 540 5.13 -32.59 -36.10
CA THR A 540 5.08 -31.71 -37.29
C THR A 540 6.01 -30.52 -37.21
N GLN A 541 6.73 -30.34 -36.09
CA GLN A 541 7.58 -29.18 -35.80
C GLN A 541 6.82 -27.86 -35.99
N THR A 542 5.60 -27.79 -35.49
CA THR A 542 4.77 -26.57 -35.55
C THR A 542 4.33 -26.15 -34.15
N LEU A 543 4.20 -24.85 -33.96
CA LEU A 543 3.62 -24.24 -32.77
C LEU A 543 2.22 -23.72 -33.14
N HIS A 544 1.20 -24.26 -32.47
CA HIS A 544 -0.19 -23.89 -32.70
C HIS A 544 -0.58 -22.73 -31.77
N ILE A 545 -0.92 -21.57 -32.32
CA ILE A 545 -1.50 -20.48 -31.54
C ILE A 545 -3.01 -20.65 -31.56
N ALA A 546 -3.61 -20.88 -30.40
CA ALA A 546 -5.06 -20.97 -30.24
C ALA A 546 -5.74 -19.60 -30.39
N ASN A 547 -7.01 -19.61 -30.80
CA ASN A 547 -7.85 -18.40 -30.83
C ASN A 547 -8.20 -17.99 -29.39
N SER A 548 -8.02 -16.71 -29.07
CA SER A 548 -8.48 -16.09 -27.82
C SER A 548 -9.99 -16.28 -27.69
N GLN A 549 -10.47 -16.72 -26.52
CA GLN A 549 -11.90 -16.86 -26.28
C GLN A 549 -12.62 -15.50 -26.38
N GLU A 550 -13.89 -15.55 -26.79
CA GLU A 550 -14.75 -14.40 -27.02
C GLU A 550 -14.89 -13.55 -25.74
N GLY A 551 -14.22 -12.38 -25.73
CA GLY A 551 -14.18 -11.47 -24.58
C GLY A 551 -12.81 -10.83 -24.30
N ASP A 552 -11.75 -11.25 -24.98
CA ASP A 552 -10.42 -10.63 -24.91
C ASP A 552 -10.22 -9.65 -26.08
N ASP A 553 -9.77 -8.43 -25.79
CA ASP A 553 -9.69 -7.32 -26.77
C ASP A 553 -8.56 -7.55 -27.81
N THR A 554 -7.67 -8.50 -27.54
CA THR A 554 -6.68 -9.04 -28.48
C THR A 554 -7.25 -10.22 -29.27
N ARG A 555 -7.95 -9.95 -30.37
CA ARG A 555 -8.40 -11.00 -31.30
C ARG A 555 -7.21 -11.75 -31.91
N THR A 556 -6.83 -12.90 -31.35
CA THR A 556 -5.77 -13.75 -31.91
C THR A 556 -6.35 -14.69 -32.95
N THR A 557 -5.80 -14.69 -34.17
CA THR A 557 -6.21 -15.64 -35.21
C THR A 557 -5.44 -16.93 -35.03
N ALA A 558 -6.16 -18.06 -34.96
CA ALA A 558 -5.55 -19.37 -34.89
C ALA A 558 -4.62 -19.60 -36.08
N ARG A 559 -3.35 -19.93 -35.81
CA ARG A 559 -2.32 -20.11 -36.83
C ARG A 559 -1.21 -21.06 -36.36
N ASP A 560 -0.62 -21.75 -37.33
CA ASP A 560 0.52 -22.65 -37.08
C ASP A 560 1.82 -21.98 -37.52
N ILE A 561 2.78 -21.90 -36.59
CA ILE A 561 4.11 -21.33 -36.83
C ILE A 561 5.10 -22.48 -37.01
N PRO A 562 5.82 -22.55 -38.14
CA PRO A 562 6.83 -23.59 -38.35
C PRO A 562 8.05 -23.35 -37.45
N LEU A 563 8.48 -24.36 -36.70
CA LEU A 563 9.66 -24.32 -35.85
C LEU A 563 10.87 -24.84 -36.63
N ASP A 564 11.99 -24.11 -36.56
CA ASP A 564 13.27 -24.59 -37.07
C ASP A 564 13.84 -25.70 -36.15
N SER A 565 14.76 -26.49 -36.68
CA SER A 565 15.33 -27.64 -35.95
C SER A 565 16.11 -27.23 -34.69
N THR A 566 16.69 -26.02 -34.65
CA THR A 566 17.41 -25.49 -33.50
C THR A 566 16.46 -25.06 -32.38
N LEU A 567 15.43 -24.28 -32.70
CA LEU A 567 14.41 -23.86 -31.74
C LEU A 567 13.57 -25.05 -31.24
N HIS A 568 13.23 -25.99 -32.12
CA HIS A 568 12.55 -27.22 -31.72
C HIS A 568 13.37 -28.02 -30.70
N LYS A 569 14.68 -28.20 -30.93
CA LYS A 569 15.59 -28.83 -29.95
C LYS A 569 15.67 -28.05 -28.64
N MET A 570 15.66 -26.73 -28.70
CA MET A 570 15.69 -25.87 -27.52
C MET A 570 14.43 -26.03 -26.66
N ILE A 571 13.25 -26.02 -27.27
CA ILE A 571 11.97 -26.24 -26.58
C ILE A 571 11.95 -27.63 -25.91
N VAL A 572 12.32 -28.68 -26.66
CA VAL A 572 12.28 -30.05 -26.14
C VAL A 572 13.34 -30.29 -25.05
N ASN A 573 14.57 -29.82 -25.25
CA ASN A 573 15.69 -30.15 -24.35
C ASN A 573 15.82 -29.18 -23.17
N THR A 574 15.55 -27.89 -23.37
CA THR A 574 15.76 -26.84 -22.36
C THR A 574 14.51 -26.62 -21.53
N PHE A 575 13.33 -26.60 -22.17
CA PHE A 575 12.03 -26.41 -21.51
C PHE A 575 11.30 -27.73 -21.22
N LYS A 576 11.95 -28.88 -21.49
CA LYS A 576 11.52 -30.25 -21.13
C LYS A 576 10.08 -30.59 -21.55
N VAL A 577 9.61 -30.05 -22.68
CA VAL A 577 8.27 -30.34 -23.19
C VAL A 577 8.21 -31.79 -23.66
N THR A 578 7.33 -32.60 -23.08
CA THR A 578 7.16 -34.01 -23.49
C THR A 578 6.39 -34.13 -24.81
N PRO A 579 6.58 -35.21 -25.59
CA PRO A 579 5.87 -35.43 -26.86
C PRO A 579 4.33 -35.51 -26.74
N ALA A 580 3.81 -35.71 -25.52
CA ALA A 580 2.38 -35.80 -25.23
C ALA A 580 1.73 -34.44 -24.87
N GLY A 581 2.50 -33.35 -24.85
CA GLY A 581 2.00 -32.00 -24.61
C GLY A 581 1.65 -31.73 -23.14
N ASP A 582 2.54 -31.07 -22.41
CA ASP A 582 2.28 -30.67 -21.03
C ASP A 582 1.41 -29.40 -20.97
N ALA A 583 0.39 -29.38 -20.10
CA ALA A 583 -0.48 -28.20 -19.90
C ALA A 583 0.23 -27.02 -19.20
N GLN A 584 1.52 -27.17 -18.88
CA GLN A 584 2.35 -26.15 -18.26
C GLN A 584 2.67 -25.01 -19.24
N PRO A 585 2.82 -23.77 -18.75
CA PRO A 585 3.23 -22.65 -19.59
C PRO A 585 4.62 -22.88 -20.17
N LEU A 586 4.81 -22.52 -21.44
CA LEU A 586 6.07 -22.70 -22.17
C LEU A 586 7.14 -21.73 -21.66
N LEU A 587 6.75 -20.48 -21.38
CA LEU A 587 7.57 -19.47 -20.72
C LEU A 587 7.12 -19.35 -19.26
N GLY A 588 7.60 -20.24 -18.40
CA GLY A 588 7.24 -20.27 -16.99
C GLY A 588 8.45 -20.40 -16.06
N ASP A 589 8.28 -19.96 -14.81
CA ASP A 589 9.25 -20.21 -13.75
C ASP A 589 9.20 -21.69 -13.30
N THR A 590 10.22 -22.13 -12.57
CA THR A 590 10.37 -23.40 -11.85
C THR A 590 9.12 -23.89 -11.10
N ASN A 591 8.19 -22.97 -10.75
CA ASN A 591 6.90 -23.26 -10.13
C ASN A 591 5.71 -23.46 -11.11
N ALA A 592 5.97 -23.63 -12.41
CA ALA A 592 4.96 -23.78 -13.48
C ALA A 592 3.94 -22.62 -13.59
N LYS A 593 4.32 -21.41 -13.14
CA LYS A 593 3.55 -20.18 -13.35
C LYS A 593 4.03 -19.49 -14.64
N PRO A 594 3.13 -18.92 -15.46
CA PRO A 594 3.52 -18.13 -16.63
C PRO A 594 4.40 -16.95 -16.19
N ALA A 595 5.48 -16.71 -16.94
CA ALA A 595 6.38 -15.59 -16.70
C ALA A 595 5.62 -14.26 -16.92
N ALA A 596 5.85 -13.28 -16.05
CA ALA A 596 5.25 -11.97 -16.22
C ALA A 596 5.91 -11.22 -17.39
N LEU A 597 5.10 -10.54 -18.21
CA LEU A 597 5.58 -9.77 -19.37
C LEU A 597 6.64 -8.73 -18.98
N ASN A 598 6.45 -8.08 -17.82
CA ASN A 598 7.35 -7.06 -17.33
C ASN A 598 8.74 -7.63 -16.96
N ASP A 599 8.79 -8.85 -16.44
CA ASP A 599 10.04 -9.52 -16.07
C ASP A 599 10.82 -9.91 -17.34
N LEU A 600 10.14 -10.50 -18.33
CA LEU A 600 10.74 -10.82 -19.64
C LEU A 600 11.22 -9.56 -20.39
N THR A 601 10.46 -8.47 -20.30
CA THR A 601 10.85 -7.18 -20.90
C THR A 601 12.08 -6.59 -20.21
N THR A 602 12.18 -6.75 -18.88
CA THR A 602 13.33 -6.29 -18.10
C THR A 602 14.58 -7.10 -18.45
N GLU A 603 14.47 -8.43 -18.51
CA GLU A 603 15.59 -9.29 -18.93
C GLU A 603 16.01 -9.05 -20.39
N LEU A 604 15.06 -8.73 -21.28
CA LEU A 604 15.36 -8.34 -22.66
C LEU A 604 16.21 -7.05 -22.72
N ILE A 605 15.90 -6.06 -21.88
CA ILE A 605 16.70 -4.83 -21.78
C ILE A 605 18.11 -5.14 -21.25
N TYR A 606 18.25 -6.07 -20.30
CA TYR A 606 19.57 -6.52 -19.84
C TYR A 606 20.37 -7.18 -20.97
N ALA A 607 19.76 -8.08 -21.72
CA ALA A 607 20.41 -8.71 -22.88
C ALA A 607 20.81 -7.68 -23.95
N ALA A 608 19.98 -6.67 -24.19
CA ALA A 608 20.29 -5.57 -25.12
C ALA A 608 21.45 -4.68 -24.63
N HIS A 609 21.52 -4.42 -23.33
CA HIS A 609 22.61 -3.69 -22.71
C HIS A 609 23.93 -4.47 -22.77
N ASP A 610 23.89 -5.78 -22.45
CA ASP A 610 25.07 -6.66 -22.49
C ASP A 610 25.58 -6.87 -23.93
N ALA A 611 24.66 -6.85 -24.89
CA ALA A 611 24.97 -6.86 -26.32
C ALA A 611 25.56 -5.54 -26.85
N SER A 612 25.65 -4.49 -26.01
CA SER A 612 26.15 -3.16 -26.38
C SER A 612 25.41 -2.54 -27.57
N VAL A 613 24.10 -2.80 -27.68
CA VAL A 613 23.24 -2.22 -28.71
C VAL A 613 23.02 -0.74 -28.42
N ASP A 614 23.07 0.11 -29.45
CA ASP A 614 22.78 1.53 -29.31
C ASP A 614 21.37 1.71 -28.72
N GLN A 615 21.13 2.64 -27.80
CA GLN A 615 19.79 2.90 -27.22
C GLN A 615 19.03 1.63 -26.75
N PRO A 616 19.55 0.85 -25.78
CA PRO A 616 18.97 -0.44 -25.38
C PRO A 616 17.54 -0.31 -24.81
N ALA A 617 17.14 0.86 -24.32
CA ALA A 617 15.80 1.15 -23.83
C ALA A 617 14.71 1.11 -24.92
N GLU A 618 15.09 1.23 -26.20
CA GLU A 618 14.15 1.16 -27.33
C GLU A 618 13.94 -0.28 -27.84
N VAL A 619 14.68 -1.25 -27.30
CA VAL A 619 14.56 -2.69 -27.63
C VAL A 619 13.38 -3.27 -26.86
N THR A 620 12.17 -2.98 -27.34
CA THR A 620 10.92 -3.47 -26.74
C THR A 620 10.41 -4.73 -27.44
N PRO A 621 9.53 -5.53 -26.79
CA PRO A 621 8.88 -6.67 -27.43
C PRO A 621 8.11 -6.29 -28.71
N GLU A 622 7.51 -5.10 -28.72
CA GLU A 622 6.82 -4.55 -29.90
C GLU A 622 7.80 -4.17 -31.03
N ALA A 623 8.99 -3.63 -30.69
CA ALA A 623 10.04 -3.32 -31.66
C ALA A 623 10.56 -4.58 -32.38
N LEU A 624 10.71 -5.70 -31.67
CA LEU A 624 11.10 -6.99 -32.26
C LEU A 624 10.03 -7.53 -33.22
N ARG A 625 8.76 -7.52 -32.81
CA ARG A 625 7.64 -7.93 -33.66
C ARG A 625 7.48 -7.00 -34.88
N HIS A 626 7.68 -5.70 -34.69
CA HIS A 626 7.67 -4.70 -35.75
C HIS A 626 8.78 -4.97 -36.78
N THR A 627 10.00 -5.25 -36.30
CA THR A 627 11.16 -5.57 -37.15
C THR A 627 10.87 -6.78 -38.06
N TYR A 628 10.22 -7.81 -37.54
CA TYR A 628 9.79 -8.97 -38.34
C TYR A 628 8.70 -8.64 -39.37
N ALA A 629 7.67 -7.90 -38.95
CA ALA A 629 6.58 -7.51 -39.85
C ALA A 629 7.08 -6.59 -40.98
N ALA A 630 7.99 -5.66 -40.67
CA ALA A 630 8.65 -4.79 -41.66
C ALA A 630 9.51 -5.62 -42.64
N PHE A 631 10.23 -6.63 -42.16
CA PHE A 631 10.98 -7.56 -43.01
C PHE A 631 10.10 -8.29 -44.02
N LEU A 632 8.95 -8.83 -43.59
CA LEU A 632 7.99 -9.49 -44.49
C LEU A 632 7.34 -8.49 -45.47
N ALA A 633 7.01 -7.29 -44.99
CA ALA A 633 6.43 -6.24 -45.82
C ALA A 633 7.36 -5.81 -46.96
N ARG A 634 8.66 -5.63 -46.69
CA ARG A 634 9.69 -5.26 -47.68
C ARG A 634 9.91 -6.32 -48.77
N GLN A 635 9.59 -7.58 -48.49
CA GLN A 635 9.60 -8.64 -49.51
C GLN A 635 8.40 -8.58 -50.46
N GLY A 636 7.40 -7.73 -50.19
CA GLY A 636 6.23 -7.55 -51.06
C GLY A 636 5.12 -8.56 -50.81
N ILE A 637 5.02 -9.11 -49.60
CA ILE A 637 3.92 -10.00 -49.20
C ILE A 637 2.54 -9.34 -49.35
N ARG A 638 1.51 -10.12 -49.66
CA ARG A 638 0.11 -9.67 -49.60
C ARG A 638 -0.27 -9.30 -48.17
N MET A 639 -0.94 -8.17 -47.95
CA MET A 639 -1.34 -7.74 -46.60
C MET A 639 -2.25 -8.75 -45.88
N ALA A 640 -3.12 -9.45 -46.61
CA ALA A 640 -3.93 -10.53 -46.05
C ALA A 640 -3.08 -11.72 -45.56
N ASP A 641 -1.97 -12.01 -46.24
CA ASP A 641 -1.03 -13.07 -45.86
C ASP A 641 -0.08 -12.62 -44.75
N LEU A 642 0.25 -11.32 -44.68
CA LEU A 642 0.98 -10.74 -43.55
C LEU A 642 0.17 -10.84 -42.24
N ALA A 643 -1.13 -10.55 -42.29
CA ALA A 643 -2.03 -10.72 -41.15
C ALA A 643 -2.18 -12.20 -40.73
N ARG A 644 -2.03 -13.15 -41.67
CA ARG A 644 -1.99 -14.58 -41.34
C ARG A 644 -0.67 -15.00 -40.67
N ALA A 645 0.44 -14.32 -40.97
CA ALA A 645 1.74 -14.61 -40.39
C ALA A 645 1.91 -14.00 -38.98
N VAL A 646 1.56 -12.72 -38.83
CA VAL A 646 1.83 -11.92 -37.63
C VAL A 646 0.59 -11.77 -36.72
N GLY A 647 -0.56 -12.30 -37.13
CA GLY A 647 -1.85 -12.11 -36.46
C GLY A 647 -2.59 -10.84 -36.93
N GLN A 648 -3.79 -10.60 -36.40
CA GLN A 648 -4.54 -9.38 -36.72
C GLN A 648 -3.77 -8.14 -36.32
N MET A 649 -3.77 -7.15 -37.21
CA MET A 649 -3.06 -5.88 -37.06
C MET A 649 -4.06 -4.73 -37.06
N SER A 650 -3.75 -3.67 -36.32
CA SER A 650 -4.60 -2.48 -36.30
C SER A 650 -4.59 -1.77 -37.67
N THR A 651 -5.57 -0.91 -37.90
CA THR A 651 -5.64 -0.10 -39.14
C THR A 651 -4.40 0.79 -39.32
N ALA A 652 -3.82 1.28 -38.22
CA ALA A 652 -2.57 2.04 -38.22
C ALA A 652 -1.38 1.17 -38.64
N GLN A 653 -1.23 -0.03 -38.07
CA GLN A 653 -0.17 -0.98 -38.43
C GLN A 653 -0.27 -1.43 -39.90
N ALA A 654 -1.48 -1.73 -40.38
CA ALA A 654 -1.70 -2.10 -41.78
C ALA A 654 -1.28 -0.97 -42.74
N THR A 655 -1.55 0.28 -42.37
CA THR A 655 -1.13 1.46 -43.15
C THR A 655 0.40 1.56 -43.21
N ILE A 656 1.08 1.39 -42.08
CA ILE A 656 2.55 1.41 -41.98
C ILE A 656 3.18 0.35 -42.88
N TYR A 657 2.79 -0.92 -42.73
CA TYR A 657 3.40 -2.01 -43.51
C TYR A 657 3.05 -1.94 -44.99
N SER A 658 1.86 -1.43 -45.34
CA SER A 658 1.49 -1.23 -46.75
C SER A 658 2.38 -0.20 -47.46
N ALA A 659 2.85 0.81 -46.73
CA ALA A 659 3.77 1.84 -47.25
C ALA A 659 5.20 1.33 -47.43
N MET A 660 5.62 0.33 -46.64
CA MET A 660 6.94 -0.30 -46.74
C MET A 660 7.05 -1.33 -47.86
N ALA A 661 5.93 -1.78 -48.41
CA ALA A 661 5.91 -2.83 -49.42
C ALA A 661 6.29 -2.26 -50.82
N PRO A 662 7.24 -2.88 -51.55
CA PRO A 662 7.70 -2.38 -52.84
C PRO A 662 6.58 -2.33 -53.89
N ALA A 663 6.68 -1.42 -54.85
CA ALA A 663 5.72 -1.35 -55.96
C ALA A 663 5.87 -2.59 -56.87
N GLY A 664 4.84 -3.44 -56.95
CA GLY A 664 4.91 -4.66 -57.77
C GLY A 664 3.88 -5.73 -57.41
N LYS A 665 4.01 -6.91 -58.05
CA LYS A 665 3.15 -8.07 -57.83
C LYS A 665 3.31 -8.57 -56.38
N ARG A 666 2.19 -8.68 -55.65
CA ARG A 666 2.19 -9.14 -54.26
C ARG A 666 2.40 -10.66 -54.16
N LEU A 667 3.39 -11.05 -53.37
CA LEU A 667 3.79 -12.45 -53.14
C LEU A 667 2.89 -13.11 -52.09
N GLY A 668 2.63 -14.41 -52.26
CA GLY A 668 1.90 -15.22 -51.28
C GLY A 668 2.80 -15.68 -50.12
N LEU A 669 2.20 -16.17 -49.04
CA LEU A 669 2.91 -16.60 -47.81
C LEU A 669 3.97 -17.71 -48.02
N GLU A 670 3.86 -18.49 -49.08
CA GLU A 670 4.82 -19.55 -49.45
C GLU A 670 5.98 -19.05 -50.33
N GLN A 671 5.85 -17.85 -50.89
CA GLN A 671 6.84 -17.24 -51.80
C GLN A 671 7.77 -16.26 -51.11
N VAL A 672 7.56 -16.02 -49.82
CA VAL A 672 8.27 -15.05 -48.98
C VAL A 672 9.11 -15.81 -47.97
N GLU A 673 10.32 -15.34 -47.71
CA GLU A 673 11.16 -15.92 -46.69
C GLU A 673 10.64 -15.56 -45.29
N ARG A 674 10.27 -16.59 -44.52
CA ARG A 674 9.69 -16.43 -43.17
C ARG A 674 10.72 -16.35 -42.05
N LEU A 675 11.97 -16.73 -42.31
CA LEU A 675 13.04 -16.67 -41.32
C LEU A 675 13.92 -15.46 -41.62
N MET A 676 14.11 -14.61 -40.61
CA MET A 676 15.08 -13.52 -40.73
C MET A 676 16.50 -14.09 -40.73
N PRO A 677 17.43 -13.51 -41.50
CA PRO A 677 18.81 -14.00 -41.56
C PRO A 677 19.52 -14.04 -40.21
N ALA A 678 19.26 -13.08 -39.32
CA ALA A 678 19.82 -13.03 -37.96
C ALA A 678 19.36 -14.19 -37.05
N VAL A 679 18.29 -14.89 -37.43
CA VAL A 679 17.68 -15.99 -36.67
C VAL A 679 18.06 -17.35 -37.25
N ARG A 680 18.73 -17.38 -38.40
CA ARG A 680 19.20 -18.64 -39.00
C ARG A 680 20.33 -19.22 -38.15
N PRO A 681 20.38 -20.54 -37.93
CA PRO A 681 21.52 -21.16 -37.29
C PRO A 681 22.79 -20.85 -38.09
N ALA A 682 23.85 -20.38 -37.42
CA ALA A 682 25.16 -20.32 -38.02
C ALA A 682 25.54 -21.74 -38.47
N THR A 683 25.70 -21.93 -39.78
CA THR A 683 26.11 -23.20 -40.39
C THR A 683 27.53 -23.56 -40.04
#